data_AF-A0A8J0SDP6-F1
#
_entry.id   AF-A0A8J0SDP6-F1
#
_cell.length_a   1.000
_cell.length_b   1.000
_cell.length_c   1.000
_cell.angle_alpha   90.00
_cell.angle_beta   90.00
_cell.angle_gamma   90.00
#
_symmetry.space_group_name_H-M   'P 1'
#
loop_
_entity.id
_entity.type
_entity.pdbx_description
1 polymer ?
#
loop_
_entity_poly.entity_id
_entity_poly.type
_entity_poly.pdbx_seq_one_letter_code
_entity_poly.pdbx_strand_id
1 'polypeptide(L)'
;MYETSFRRGWGFQYIHNHQPTNCVALLTGSLVMMNQGYLQEAYFWTKQVLTIMEKSIVLLNDVTDGSLYEGVAYGSYTTRSLFQYMFLVQRHFDINHFGHPWLKEHFAFMYRTVLPGFQRTVAIADSNYNWFYGPESQLVFLDKYVLRNGSGNWLAEQIHANRVQEGPGTPAKGQRWCTLHTEFLWYDATLQSTPPPDFGTPQLHYFEDWGVVTYGSSLPAEINRPFLSFKSGKLGGRAIFDIVHKNKYKDWIKGWRNFNAGHEHPDQNSFTFAPNGFPFITEALYGPKYTFLNNALMFSPSVSESCFAPWQGQVTEDCTSKWLKYKQGEAADSQGRVVAAVEKSGVVFIRGEGVGAYSPNLKLKSVQRNLILLHPQLLLLVDHIHLDRGSTLEATSSFFHNVDMPFEATSIDSVHGAIIRHRDGMYKMYWMDDTGQSEKAVIASTSYPQGYPYNGTNYVNVTTYLRKPITRAIYVFIGPSVDVESFSVHGDYQQVDVYLATSEHAYAAYIFTGETPSQSIYAKVVADRQKFVFDKTSSIGSSSPEEVKDYSAIVEQNLQHFKPVFQEMEKQILSHVKNTASFRKTAERLLRFSDKRNTEEAIEKIFSVSQQQKQQGKTKKIRKATRNDKFINAVPDLFAQIEVNEKQTRQKAMALAQSELPVNEEEEMKDLLDFVDKPQVKQKSVSVSKHVSPHMLTTFHSGTSISDSYTRLFLILNISIFMVLLVLQLSRFLKPKGMQQKRCLYAILTLDFCILMWLYLSCYQSQC
;
A
#
# COMPACT_ATOMS: atom_id res chain seq x y z
N MET A 1 -16.83 13.57 -2.07
CA MET A 1 -15.37 13.74 -2.20
C MET A 1 -14.90 15.11 -1.76
N TYR A 2 -15.30 16.22 -2.40
CA TYR A 2 -14.90 17.57 -1.97
C TYR A 2 -15.25 17.87 -0.50
N GLU A 3 -16.53 17.79 -0.14
CA GLU A 3 -16.98 18.01 1.25
C GLU A 3 -16.33 17.02 2.24
N THR A 4 -16.21 15.75 1.84
CA THR A 4 -15.60 14.72 2.68
C THR A 4 -14.11 14.94 2.93
N SER A 5 -13.42 15.67 2.06
CA SER A 5 -11.98 15.99 2.22
C SER A 5 -11.69 16.83 3.46
N PHE A 6 -12.67 17.60 3.96
CA PHE A 6 -12.49 18.44 5.15
C PHE A 6 -12.69 17.68 6.47
N ARG A 7 -13.25 16.47 6.42
CA ARG A 7 -13.65 15.69 7.61
C ARG A 7 -13.04 14.29 7.72
N ARG A 8 -12.39 13.79 6.65
CA ARG A 8 -11.83 12.43 6.60
C ARG A 8 -10.31 12.45 6.68
N GLY A 9 -9.74 11.40 7.27
CA GLY A 9 -8.29 11.20 7.41
C GLY A 9 -7.52 11.45 6.12
N TRP A 10 -7.97 10.91 4.98
CA TRP A 10 -7.30 11.09 3.68
C TRP A 10 -7.12 12.55 3.23
N GLY A 11 -7.89 13.50 3.77
CA GLY A 11 -7.73 14.92 3.48
C GLY A 11 -6.53 15.58 4.17
N PHE A 12 -5.95 14.93 5.20
CA PHE A 12 -4.82 15.47 5.99
C PHE A 12 -3.78 14.42 6.43
N GLN A 13 -3.99 13.14 6.12
CA GLN A 13 -3.02 12.06 6.25
C GLN A 13 -2.19 11.98 4.97
N TYR A 14 -1.04 12.64 4.97
CA TYR A 14 -0.20 12.80 3.79
C TYR A 14 0.46 11.48 3.38
N ILE A 15 0.69 11.30 2.07
CA ILE A 15 1.41 10.19 1.44
C ILE A 15 0.66 8.84 1.47
N HIS A 16 -0.21 8.59 2.47
CA HIS A 16 -1.06 7.40 2.56
C HIS A 16 -1.94 7.21 1.32
N ASN A 17 -2.00 5.98 0.79
CA ASN A 17 -2.65 5.60 -0.47
C ASN A 17 -4.07 6.16 -0.73
N HIS A 18 -4.90 6.32 0.31
CA HIS A 18 -6.25 6.89 0.17
C HIS A 18 -6.25 8.35 -0.30
N GLN A 19 -5.23 9.13 0.07
CA GLN A 19 -5.14 10.55 -0.27
C GLN A 19 -5.01 10.77 -1.78
N PRO A 20 -3.96 10.28 -2.49
CA PRO A 20 -3.83 10.49 -3.92
C PRO A 20 -5.00 9.87 -4.69
N THR A 21 -5.51 8.72 -4.24
CA THR A 21 -6.66 8.05 -4.85
C THR A 21 -7.89 8.94 -4.92
N ASN A 22 -8.32 9.47 -3.77
CA ASN A 22 -9.50 10.31 -3.69
C ASN A 22 -9.27 11.68 -4.34
N CYS A 23 -8.07 12.23 -4.23
CA CYS A 23 -7.71 13.51 -4.85
C CYS A 23 -7.77 13.44 -6.38
N VAL A 24 -7.26 12.38 -7.01
CA VAL A 24 -7.27 12.23 -8.47
C VAL A 24 -8.67 11.96 -9.02
N ALA A 25 -9.51 11.24 -8.29
CA ALA A 25 -10.91 11.08 -8.66
C ALA A 25 -11.63 12.44 -8.66
N LEU A 26 -11.41 13.26 -7.63
CA LEU A 26 -11.97 14.62 -7.55
C LEU A 26 -11.38 15.54 -8.64
N LEU A 27 -10.07 15.47 -8.90
CA LEU A 27 -9.41 16.27 -9.93
C LEU A 27 -9.92 15.91 -11.33
N THR A 28 -10.04 14.63 -11.65
CA THR A 28 -10.57 14.18 -12.95
C THR A 28 -11.99 14.70 -13.17
N GLY A 29 -12.86 14.57 -12.15
CA GLY A 29 -14.21 15.13 -12.21
C GLY A 29 -14.20 16.66 -12.35
N SER A 30 -13.30 17.34 -11.64
CA SER A 30 -13.11 18.79 -11.72
C SER A 30 -12.67 19.24 -13.11
N LEU A 31 -11.68 18.58 -13.73
CA LEU A 31 -11.20 18.88 -15.08
C LEU A 31 -12.30 18.70 -16.13
N VAL A 32 -13.13 17.65 -16.02
CA VAL A 32 -14.29 17.44 -16.91
C VAL A 32 -15.30 18.58 -16.75
N MET A 33 -15.66 18.94 -15.51
CA MET A 33 -16.61 20.01 -15.22
C MET A 33 -16.09 21.38 -15.69
N MET A 34 -14.81 21.65 -15.46
CA MET A 34 -14.08 22.82 -15.92
C MET A 34 -14.17 22.96 -17.45
N ASN A 35 -13.87 21.89 -18.20
CA ASN A 35 -13.95 21.87 -19.65
C ASN A 35 -15.39 22.04 -20.19
N GLN A 36 -16.42 21.70 -19.40
CA GLN A 36 -17.83 21.93 -19.73
C GLN A 36 -18.33 23.33 -19.33
N GLY A 37 -17.47 24.15 -18.72
CA GLY A 37 -17.77 25.52 -18.29
C GLY A 37 -18.39 25.65 -16.90
N TYR A 38 -18.42 24.59 -16.08
CA TYR A 38 -18.85 24.69 -14.67
C TYR A 38 -17.68 25.16 -13.79
N LEU A 39 -17.28 26.42 -13.99
CA LEU A 39 -16.04 26.96 -13.46
C LEU A 39 -16.05 27.15 -11.95
N GLN A 40 -17.19 27.46 -11.34
CA GLN A 40 -17.27 27.76 -9.90
C GLN A 40 -16.97 26.52 -9.04
N GLU A 41 -17.70 25.42 -9.24
CA GLU A 41 -17.46 24.19 -8.49
C GLU A 41 -16.10 23.58 -8.83
N ALA A 42 -15.74 23.57 -10.12
CA ALA A 42 -14.46 23.03 -10.56
C ALA A 42 -13.28 23.80 -9.94
N TYR A 43 -13.38 25.12 -9.79
CA TYR A 43 -12.33 25.93 -9.16
C TYR A 43 -12.10 25.52 -7.70
N PHE A 44 -13.19 25.34 -6.93
CA PHE A 44 -13.09 24.94 -5.52
C PHE A 44 -12.47 23.55 -5.38
N TRP A 45 -12.91 22.61 -6.22
CA TRP A 45 -12.42 21.23 -6.18
C TRP A 45 -10.96 21.15 -6.59
N THR A 46 -10.56 21.84 -7.67
CA THR A 46 -9.17 21.91 -8.13
C THR A 46 -8.28 22.50 -7.03
N LYS A 47 -8.65 23.66 -6.46
CA LYS A 47 -7.86 24.32 -5.42
C LYS A 47 -7.64 23.41 -4.21
N GLN A 48 -8.68 22.70 -3.76
CA GLN A 48 -8.57 21.79 -2.63
C GLN A 48 -7.67 20.59 -2.93
N VAL A 49 -7.80 19.98 -4.12
CA VAL A 49 -6.93 18.87 -4.53
C VAL A 49 -5.46 19.32 -4.61
N LEU A 50 -5.18 20.44 -5.28
CA LEU A 50 -3.83 20.97 -5.37
C LEU A 50 -3.26 21.26 -3.98
N THR A 51 -4.03 21.88 -3.08
CA THR A 51 -3.58 22.17 -1.71
C THR A 51 -3.17 20.92 -0.95
N ILE A 52 -3.91 19.82 -1.09
CA ILE A 52 -3.61 18.56 -0.40
C ILE A 52 -2.38 17.89 -1.03
N MET A 53 -2.38 17.73 -2.35
CA MET A 53 -1.38 16.95 -3.08
C MET A 53 -0.02 17.65 -3.14
N GLU A 54 0.02 18.97 -3.33
CA GLU A 54 1.27 19.74 -3.36
C GLU A 54 2.01 19.67 -2.01
N LYS A 55 1.28 19.65 -0.89
CA LYS A 55 1.89 19.41 0.43
C LYS A 55 2.52 18.03 0.51
N SER A 56 1.83 16.99 0.05
CA SER A 56 2.37 15.64 0.04
C SER A 56 3.61 15.52 -0.83
N ILE A 57 3.63 16.17 -2.00
CA ILE A 57 4.80 16.20 -2.88
C ILE A 57 5.98 16.89 -2.19
N VAL A 58 5.76 18.02 -1.51
CA VAL A 58 6.82 18.67 -0.74
C VAL A 58 7.37 17.73 0.34
N LEU A 59 6.50 17.08 1.13
CA LEU A 59 6.91 16.13 2.17
C LEU A 59 7.66 14.92 1.60
N LEU A 60 7.36 14.51 0.37
CA LEU A 60 8.02 13.39 -0.31
C LEU A 60 9.49 13.68 -0.66
N ASN A 61 9.95 14.94 -0.60
CA ASN A 61 11.38 15.26 -0.75
C ASN A 61 12.24 14.67 0.36
N ASP A 62 11.66 14.43 1.54
CA ASP A 62 12.37 13.82 2.66
C ASP A 62 12.58 12.30 2.44
N VAL A 63 11.84 11.68 1.51
CA VAL A 63 12.00 10.27 1.14
C VAL A 63 13.04 10.17 0.01
N THR A 64 14.27 9.84 0.38
CA THR A 64 15.44 9.94 -0.52
C THR A 64 15.73 8.67 -1.32
N ASP A 65 15.08 7.56 -1.03
CA ASP A 65 15.35 6.24 -1.64
C ASP A 65 14.27 5.79 -2.64
N GLY A 66 13.33 6.67 -2.96
CA GLY A 66 12.22 6.40 -3.89
C GLY A 66 11.17 5.43 -3.35
N SER A 67 11.27 4.98 -2.10
CA SER A 67 10.37 4.00 -1.51
C SER A 67 9.04 4.61 -1.05
N LEU A 68 8.11 3.74 -0.62
CA LEU A 68 6.91 4.12 0.10
C LEU A 68 6.73 3.17 1.29
N TYR A 69 6.49 3.72 2.48
CA TYR A 69 6.46 2.98 3.75
C TYR A 69 5.40 1.87 3.81
N GLU A 70 4.30 2.01 3.04
CA GLU A 70 3.21 1.02 2.97
C GLU A 70 3.57 -0.25 2.18
N GLY A 71 4.82 -0.36 1.70
CA GLY A 71 5.29 -1.51 0.94
C GLY A 71 4.93 -1.46 -0.55
N VAL A 72 5.38 -2.45 -1.31
CA VAL A 72 5.36 -2.42 -2.78
C VAL A 72 3.93 -2.47 -3.34
N ALA A 73 3.06 -3.30 -2.74
CA ALA A 73 1.68 -3.44 -3.20
C ALA A 73 0.88 -2.15 -3.00
N TYR A 74 0.84 -1.57 -1.79
CA TYR A 74 0.21 -0.27 -1.57
C TYR A 74 0.96 0.89 -2.22
N GLY A 75 2.28 0.79 -2.36
CA GLY A 75 3.07 1.74 -3.15
C GLY A 75 2.61 1.81 -4.61
N SER A 76 2.27 0.67 -5.23
CA SER A 76 1.65 0.64 -6.56
C SER A 76 0.27 1.30 -6.60
N TYR A 77 -0.49 1.24 -5.51
CA TYR A 77 -1.77 1.94 -5.34
C TYR A 77 -1.54 3.45 -5.30
N THR A 78 -0.66 3.91 -4.42
CA THR A 78 -0.28 5.33 -4.28
C THR A 78 0.19 5.91 -5.62
N THR A 79 1.15 5.24 -6.27
CA THR A 79 1.76 5.72 -7.53
C THR A 79 0.83 5.69 -8.72
N ARG A 80 -0.14 4.76 -8.79
CA ARG A 80 -1.21 4.78 -9.81
C ARG A 80 -1.87 6.15 -9.90
N SER A 81 -2.21 6.72 -8.75
CA SER A 81 -2.89 8.02 -8.68
C SER A 81 -1.88 9.17 -8.66
N LEU A 82 -0.77 9.06 -7.93
CA LEU A 82 0.24 10.13 -7.90
C LEU A 82 0.79 10.46 -9.30
N PHE A 83 1.01 9.45 -10.16
CA PHE A 83 1.49 9.69 -11.53
C PHE A 83 0.42 10.30 -12.44
N GLN A 84 -0.85 9.90 -12.27
CA GLN A 84 -1.97 10.59 -12.93
C GLN A 84 -2.04 12.05 -12.50
N TYR A 85 -1.85 12.33 -11.21
CA TYR A 85 -1.80 13.69 -10.70
C TYR A 85 -0.69 14.49 -11.40
N MET A 86 0.57 14.02 -11.32
CA MET A 86 1.72 14.69 -11.92
C MET A 86 1.53 14.94 -13.42
N PHE A 87 1.01 13.95 -14.16
CA PHE A 87 0.71 14.11 -15.58
C PHE A 87 -0.38 15.16 -15.85
N LEU A 88 -1.51 15.07 -15.15
CA LEU A 88 -2.67 15.92 -15.39
C LEU A 88 -2.40 17.38 -15.00
N VAL A 89 -1.74 17.63 -13.86
CA VAL A 89 -1.45 19.01 -13.43
C VAL A 89 -0.39 19.67 -14.29
N GLN A 90 0.61 18.91 -14.77
CA GLN A 90 1.52 19.44 -15.79
C GLN A 90 0.77 19.78 -17.08
N ARG A 91 -0.03 18.84 -17.59
CA ARG A 91 -0.75 19.03 -18.86
C ARG A 91 -1.74 20.19 -18.83
N HIS A 92 -2.49 20.34 -17.75
CA HIS A 92 -3.62 21.27 -17.68
C HIS A 92 -3.28 22.59 -17.00
N PHE A 93 -2.30 22.63 -16.11
CA PHE A 93 -1.96 23.81 -15.32
C PHE A 93 -0.48 24.20 -15.40
N ASP A 94 0.36 23.46 -16.13
CA ASP A 94 1.81 23.71 -16.20
C ASP A 94 2.49 23.70 -14.82
N ILE A 95 2.08 22.75 -13.97
CA ILE A 95 2.71 22.45 -12.68
C ILE A 95 3.61 21.22 -12.86
N ASN A 96 4.92 21.41 -12.85
CA ASN A 96 5.88 20.36 -13.19
C ASN A 96 6.49 19.68 -11.96
N HIS A 97 6.30 18.36 -11.88
CA HIS A 97 6.88 17.50 -10.83
C HIS A 97 7.81 16.41 -11.37
N PHE A 98 8.08 16.36 -12.67
CA PHE A 98 8.90 15.28 -13.26
C PHE A 98 10.38 15.33 -12.85
N GLY A 99 10.84 16.47 -12.33
CA GLY A 99 12.18 16.64 -11.77
C GLY A 99 12.34 16.22 -10.31
N HIS A 100 11.27 15.75 -9.66
CA HIS A 100 11.25 15.49 -8.21
C HIS A 100 12.27 14.43 -7.79
N PRO A 101 13.11 14.65 -6.75
CA PRO A 101 14.13 13.71 -6.29
C PRO A 101 13.62 12.29 -6.03
N TRP A 102 12.56 12.13 -5.23
CA TRP A 102 11.95 10.83 -4.98
C TRP A 102 11.52 10.10 -6.26
N LEU A 103 11.03 10.83 -7.28
CA LEU A 103 10.54 10.21 -8.51
C LEU A 103 11.69 9.61 -9.33
N LYS A 104 12.89 10.22 -9.27
CA LYS A 104 14.10 9.70 -9.93
C LYS A 104 14.56 8.38 -9.31
N GLU A 105 14.41 8.25 -8.00
CA GLU A 105 14.79 7.03 -7.27
C GLU A 105 13.69 5.95 -7.29
N HIS A 106 12.45 6.29 -7.64
CA HIS A 106 11.32 5.36 -7.59
C HIS A 106 11.48 4.11 -8.48
N PHE A 107 12.31 4.18 -9.54
CA PHE A 107 12.65 2.98 -10.32
C PHE A 107 13.35 1.92 -9.46
N ALA A 108 14.22 2.32 -8.53
CA ALA A 108 14.87 1.38 -7.61
C ALA A 108 13.86 0.67 -6.72
N PHE A 109 12.80 1.35 -6.27
CA PHE A 109 11.75 0.71 -5.47
C PHE A 109 11.04 -0.41 -6.23
N MET A 110 10.77 -0.24 -7.53
CA MET A 110 10.16 -1.30 -8.36
C MET A 110 11.17 -2.37 -8.80
N TYR A 111 12.40 -2.00 -9.13
CA TYR A 111 13.42 -2.92 -9.63
C TYR A 111 14.02 -3.77 -8.51
N ARG A 112 14.36 -3.15 -7.37
CA ARG A 112 15.12 -3.82 -6.30
C ARG A 112 14.26 -4.67 -5.36
N THR A 113 12.95 -4.68 -5.53
CA THR A 113 12.01 -5.43 -4.68
C THR A 113 11.35 -6.61 -5.37
N VAL A 114 11.67 -6.85 -6.65
CA VAL A 114 11.16 -7.96 -7.44
C VAL A 114 12.02 -9.21 -7.21
N LEU A 115 11.37 -10.32 -6.90
CA LEU A 115 12.02 -11.62 -6.75
C LEU A 115 12.42 -12.19 -8.12
N PRO A 116 13.38 -13.14 -8.14
CA PRO A 116 13.76 -13.83 -9.36
C PRO A 116 12.56 -14.42 -10.10
N GLY A 117 12.52 -14.25 -11.42
CA GLY A 117 11.39 -14.68 -12.27
C GLY A 117 10.28 -13.64 -12.44
N PHE A 118 10.40 -12.44 -11.87
CA PHE A 118 9.53 -11.28 -12.17
C PHE A 118 8.04 -11.44 -11.82
N GLN A 119 7.70 -12.40 -10.96
CA GLN A 119 6.30 -12.70 -10.59
C GLN A 119 5.87 -12.17 -9.23
N ARG A 120 6.82 -12.11 -8.29
CA ARG A 120 6.59 -11.75 -6.88
C ARG A 120 7.42 -10.54 -6.49
N THR A 121 6.96 -9.82 -5.49
CA THR A 121 7.72 -8.77 -4.81
C THR A 121 8.06 -9.23 -3.39
N VAL A 122 8.89 -8.45 -2.70
CA VAL A 122 9.31 -8.73 -1.31
C VAL A 122 8.12 -8.86 -0.34
N ALA A 123 6.95 -8.30 -0.68
CA ALA A 123 5.68 -8.46 0.04
C ALA A 123 5.68 -8.05 1.53
N ILE A 124 6.56 -7.11 1.91
CA ILE A 124 6.57 -6.44 3.22
C ILE A 124 5.30 -5.60 3.39
N ALA A 125 4.82 -5.50 4.65
CA ALA A 125 3.59 -4.81 5.05
C ALA A 125 2.32 -5.48 4.50
N ASP A 126 1.15 -4.85 4.64
CA ASP A 126 -0.08 -5.36 4.04
C ASP A 126 0.06 -5.44 2.51
N SER A 127 0.30 -6.65 2.01
CA SER A 127 0.63 -6.87 0.61
C SER A 127 -0.14 -8.02 -0.01
N ASN A 128 -0.27 -8.00 -1.32
CA ASN A 128 -0.45 -9.23 -2.10
C ASN A 128 0.92 -9.84 -2.42
N TYR A 129 0.96 -10.85 -3.29
CA TYR A 129 2.21 -11.46 -3.74
C TYR A 129 3.10 -10.52 -4.57
N ASN A 130 2.58 -9.41 -5.08
CA ASN A 130 3.29 -8.54 -6.03
C ASN A 130 2.87 -7.05 -5.96
N TRP A 131 1.91 -6.61 -6.80
CA TRP A 131 1.41 -5.24 -6.91
C TRP A 131 -0.11 -5.23 -6.95
N PHE A 132 -0.77 -4.24 -6.34
CA PHE A 132 -2.21 -4.07 -6.47
C PHE A 132 -2.61 -3.49 -7.83
N TYR A 133 -1.81 -2.57 -8.40
CA TYR A 133 -2.14 -1.92 -9.67
C TYR A 133 -0.90 -1.82 -10.57
N GLY A 134 -1.05 -2.18 -11.85
CA GLY A 134 0.04 -2.22 -12.83
C GLY A 134 0.99 -3.41 -12.56
N PRO A 135 2.32 -3.17 -12.42
CA PRO A 135 3.00 -1.88 -12.35
C PRO A 135 3.47 -1.33 -13.73
N GLU A 136 3.11 -1.99 -14.84
CA GLU A 136 3.58 -1.62 -16.19
C GLU A 136 3.30 -0.16 -16.52
N SER A 137 2.09 0.33 -16.20
CA SER A 137 1.71 1.73 -16.38
C SER A 137 2.66 2.70 -15.68
N GLN A 138 3.03 2.40 -14.43
CA GLN A 138 3.97 3.21 -13.65
C GLN A 138 5.39 3.16 -14.23
N LEU A 139 5.83 1.99 -14.70
CA LEU A 139 7.16 1.80 -15.27
C LEU A 139 7.35 2.52 -16.60
N VAL A 140 6.38 2.43 -17.51
CA VAL A 140 6.45 3.16 -18.79
C VAL A 140 6.29 4.66 -18.61
N PHE A 141 5.56 5.11 -17.57
CA PHE A 141 5.53 6.51 -17.15
C PHE A 141 6.92 6.99 -16.70
N LEU A 142 7.60 6.24 -15.83
CA LEU A 142 8.95 6.58 -15.39
C LEU A 142 9.91 6.64 -16.59
N ASP A 143 9.81 5.70 -17.53
CA ASP A 143 10.70 5.73 -18.70
C ASP A 143 10.46 6.95 -19.58
N LYS A 144 9.19 7.25 -19.89
CA LYS A 144 8.84 8.39 -20.76
C LYS A 144 9.21 9.74 -20.15
N TYR A 145 8.92 9.94 -18.86
CA TYR A 145 9.01 11.27 -18.23
C TYR A 145 10.24 11.47 -17.34
N VAL A 146 10.97 10.41 -16.97
CA VAL A 146 12.04 10.47 -15.97
C VAL A 146 13.35 9.85 -16.46
N LEU A 147 13.37 8.55 -16.73
CA LEU A 147 14.60 7.79 -17.02
C LEU A 147 15.08 8.00 -18.46
N ARG A 148 14.15 7.90 -19.42
CA ARG A 148 14.37 8.03 -20.86
C ARG A 148 15.50 7.17 -21.40
N ASN A 149 15.60 5.92 -20.91
CA ASN A 149 16.69 5.02 -21.24
C ASN A 149 16.25 3.60 -21.63
N GLY A 150 14.95 3.30 -21.59
CA GLY A 150 14.41 2.00 -21.98
C GLY A 150 14.30 0.97 -20.86
N SER A 151 14.81 1.26 -19.65
CA SER A 151 14.80 0.31 -18.53
C SER A 151 13.44 0.18 -17.86
N GLY A 152 12.61 1.23 -17.89
CA GLY A 152 11.23 1.13 -17.42
C GLY A 152 10.38 0.26 -18.35
N ASN A 153 10.49 0.49 -19.66
CA ASN A 153 9.85 -0.34 -20.69
C ASN A 153 10.30 -1.81 -20.57
N TRP A 154 11.60 -2.05 -20.40
CA TRP A 154 12.13 -3.40 -20.23
C TRP A 154 11.56 -4.13 -19.02
N LEU A 155 11.52 -3.47 -17.85
CA LEU A 155 10.98 -4.12 -16.65
C LEU A 155 9.48 -4.39 -16.78
N ALA A 156 8.73 -3.48 -17.42
CA ALA A 156 7.31 -3.70 -17.73
C ALA A 156 7.11 -4.93 -18.61
N GLU A 157 7.93 -5.10 -19.66
CA GLU A 157 7.89 -6.29 -20.52
C GLU A 157 8.23 -7.58 -19.76
N GLN A 158 9.24 -7.57 -18.89
CA GLN A 158 9.58 -8.75 -18.07
C GLN A 158 8.42 -9.16 -17.16
N ILE A 159 7.79 -8.19 -16.49
CA ILE A 159 6.66 -8.45 -15.59
C ILE A 159 5.45 -8.94 -16.39
N HIS A 160 5.15 -8.31 -17.52
CA HIS A 160 4.05 -8.70 -18.39
C HIS A 160 4.21 -10.13 -18.90
N ALA A 161 5.40 -10.47 -19.42
CA ALA A 161 5.71 -11.79 -19.98
C ALA A 161 5.64 -12.91 -18.94
N ASN A 162 5.94 -12.61 -17.67
CA ASN A 162 5.99 -13.60 -16.59
C ASN A 162 4.73 -13.62 -15.71
N ARG A 163 3.71 -12.79 -16.00
CA ARG A 163 2.52 -12.65 -15.16
C ARG A 163 1.77 -13.98 -14.97
N VAL A 164 1.49 -14.33 -13.71
CA VAL A 164 0.76 -15.55 -13.36
C VAL A 164 -0.69 -15.48 -13.85
N GLN A 165 -1.14 -16.52 -14.55
CA GLN A 165 -2.49 -16.61 -15.12
C GLN A 165 -3.51 -17.20 -14.13
N GLU A 166 -3.10 -18.22 -13.36
CA GLU A 166 -3.92 -18.87 -12.35
C GLU A 166 -3.08 -19.26 -11.12
N GLY A 167 -3.65 -19.16 -9.93
CA GLY A 167 -2.99 -19.50 -8.66
C GLY A 167 -2.38 -18.29 -7.91
N PRO A 168 -1.51 -18.55 -6.90
CA PRO A 168 -0.85 -17.51 -6.11
C PRO A 168 -0.15 -16.46 -6.99
N GLY A 169 -0.44 -15.19 -6.75
CA GLY A 169 0.09 -14.07 -7.54
C GLY A 169 -0.75 -13.66 -8.75
N THR A 170 -1.87 -14.34 -9.04
CA THR A 170 -2.82 -13.90 -10.07
C THR A 170 -3.43 -12.55 -9.68
N PRO A 171 -3.38 -11.52 -10.54
CA PRO A 171 -4.00 -10.22 -10.28
C PRO A 171 -5.52 -10.34 -10.09
N ALA A 172 -6.06 -9.68 -9.04
CA ALA A 172 -7.48 -9.74 -8.73
C ALA A 172 -8.34 -9.18 -9.87
N LYS A 173 -9.53 -9.76 -10.07
CA LYS A 173 -10.45 -9.40 -11.16
C LYS A 173 -10.82 -7.91 -11.17
N GLY A 174 -11.01 -7.30 -9.99
CA GLY A 174 -11.32 -5.87 -9.84
C GLY A 174 -10.15 -4.93 -10.10
N GLN A 175 -8.92 -5.43 -10.18
CA GLN A 175 -7.69 -4.61 -10.24
C GLN A 175 -6.94 -4.77 -11.56
N ARG A 176 -6.94 -5.98 -12.14
CA ARG A 176 -6.06 -6.39 -13.25
C ARG A 176 -6.13 -5.57 -14.54
N TRP A 177 -7.22 -4.84 -14.78
CA TRP A 177 -7.40 -4.02 -15.98
C TRP A 177 -7.41 -2.51 -15.70
N CYS A 178 -7.23 -2.11 -14.45
CA CYS A 178 -7.40 -0.73 -14.01
C CYS A 178 -6.46 0.24 -14.73
N THR A 179 -5.23 -0.17 -15.03
CA THR A 179 -4.16 0.72 -15.52
C THR A 179 -3.79 0.54 -16.99
N LEU A 180 -4.44 -0.38 -17.71
CA LEU A 180 -4.13 -0.66 -19.12
C LEU A 180 -4.22 0.58 -20.02
N HIS A 181 -5.20 1.45 -19.73
CA HIS A 181 -5.41 2.67 -20.52
C HIS A 181 -4.30 3.71 -20.31
N THR A 182 -3.77 3.85 -19.09
CA THR A 182 -2.66 4.77 -18.81
C THR A 182 -1.33 4.22 -19.30
N GLU A 183 -1.13 2.91 -19.18
CA GLU A 183 0.00 2.20 -19.80
C GLU A 183 0.08 2.48 -21.30
N PHE A 184 -1.03 2.30 -22.02
CA PHE A 184 -1.11 2.59 -23.45
C PHE A 184 -0.79 4.07 -23.79
N LEU A 185 -1.32 5.02 -23.00
CA LEU A 185 -1.10 6.45 -23.24
C LEU A 185 0.33 6.92 -22.90
N TRP A 186 0.95 6.29 -21.90
CA TRP A 186 2.25 6.67 -21.37
C TRP A 186 3.41 5.86 -21.93
N TYR A 187 3.16 4.77 -22.65
CA TYR A 187 4.21 4.09 -23.38
C TYR A 187 4.85 5.02 -24.44
N ASP A 188 6.17 4.96 -24.54
CA ASP A 188 6.97 5.63 -25.57
C ASP A 188 7.75 4.58 -26.35
N ALA A 189 7.23 4.24 -27.54
CA ALA A 189 7.83 3.23 -28.41
C ALA A 189 9.18 3.65 -29.01
N THR A 190 9.57 4.92 -28.88
CA THR A 190 10.89 5.38 -29.35
C THR A 190 12.02 5.00 -28.38
N LEU A 191 11.68 4.65 -27.14
CA LEU A 191 12.61 4.14 -26.13
C LEU A 191 12.69 2.62 -26.24
N GLN A 192 13.77 2.12 -26.82
CA GLN A 192 14.00 0.69 -26.97
C GLN A 192 14.11 0.01 -25.60
N SER A 193 13.33 -1.05 -25.39
CA SER A 193 13.41 -1.91 -24.20
C SER A 193 14.86 -2.36 -23.95
N THR A 194 15.47 -1.84 -22.88
CA THR A 194 16.89 -2.04 -22.56
C THR A 194 17.05 -2.34 -21.08
N PRO A 195 17.60 -3.51 -20.69
CA PRO A 195 17.81 -3.83 -19.28
C PRO A 195 18.75 -2.83 -18.60
N PRO A 196 18.60 -2.59 -17.28
CA PRO A 196 19.61 -1.90 -16.50
C PRO A 196 21.00 -2.54 -16.67
N PRO A 197 22.10 -1.75 -16.64
CA PRO A 197 23.44 -2.27 -16.90
C PRO A 197 23.91 -3.40 -15.98
N ASP A 198 23.33 -3.49 -14.78
CA ASP A 198 23.65 -4.48 -13.75
C ASP A 198 22.72 -5.70 -13.76
N PHE A 199 21.76 -5.77 -14.69
CA PHE A 199 20.87 -6.93 -14.84
C PHE A 199 21.66 -8.23 -15.02
N GLY A 200 21.20 -9.30 -14.37
CA GLY A 200 21.85 -10.61 -14.37
C GLY A 200 23.00 -10.73 -13.37
N THR A 201 23.38 -9.66 -12.67
CA THR A 201 24.33 -9.70 -11.56
C THR A 201 23.59 -9.46 -10.24
N PRO A 202 23.73 -10.34 -9.23
CA PRO A 202 23.13 -10.09 -7.92
C PRO A 202 23.70 -8.81 -7.31
N GLN A 203 22.82 -7.86 -6.98
CA GLN A 203 23.20 -6.57 -6.38
C GLN A 203 22.58 -6.44 -4.99
N LEU A 204 23.35 -5.87 -4.05
CA LEU A 204 22.87 -5.43 -2.75
C LEU A 204 22.33 -4.00 -2.88
N HIS A 205 21.14 -3.76 -2.36
CA HIS A 205 20.54 -2.43 -2.30
C HIS A 205 19.98 -2.17 -0.90
N TYR A 206 20.14 -0.95 -0.40
CA TYR A 206 19.61 -0.52 0.88
C TYR A 206 18.73 0.71 0.67
N PHE A 207 17.46 0.58 1.04
CA PHE A 207 16.49 1.66 1.12
C PHE A 207 16.61 2.33 2.49
N GLU A 208 17.34 3.44 2.56
CA GLU A 208 17.69 4.08 3.83
C GLU A 208 16.52 4.81 4.52
N ASP A 209 15.48 5.16 3.77
CA ASP A 209 14.26 5.71 4.34
C ASP A 209 13.34 4.58 4.82
N TRP A 210 13.12 3.57 3.97
CA TRP A 210 12.27 2.43 4.31
C TRP A 210 12.86 1.54 5.40
N GLY A 211 14.19 1.47 5.48
CA GLY A 211 14.92 0.56 6.37
C GLY A 211 14.93 -0.88 5.88
N VAL A 212 14.98 -1.08 4.56
CA VAL A 212 14.95 -2.40 3.91
C VAL A 212 16.20 -2.64 3.10
N VAL A 213 16.83 -3.80 3.27
CA VAL A 213 17.92 -4.29 2.43
C VAL A 213 17.38 -5.38 1.52
N THR A 214 17.78 -5.37 0.25
CA THR A 214 17.54 -6.48 -0.69
C THR A 214 18.83 -6.88 -1.37
N TYR A 215 18.94 -8.16 -1.73
CA TYR A 215 20.04 -8.71 -2.51
C TYR A 215 19.50 -9.68 -3.56
N GLY A 216 19.98 -9.57 -4.79
CA GLY A 216 19.62 -10.49 -5.89
C GLY A 216 18.21 -10.29 -6.46
N SER A 217 17.74 -9.05 -6.47
CA SER A 217 16.48 -8.65 -7.10
C SER A 217 16.53 -8.66 -8.63
N SER A 218 15.36 -8.82 -9.27
CA SER A 218 15.19 -8.81 -10.72
C SER A 218 16.14 -9.72 -11.50
N LEU A 219 16.43 -10.90 -10.95
CA LEU A 219 17.19 -11.95 -11.64
C LEU A 219 16.25 -12.90 -12.40
N PRO A 220 16.76 -13.64 -13.39
CA PRO A 220 16.09 -14.84 -13.87
C PRO A 220 15.92 -15.88 -12.74
N ALA A 221 14.84 -16.66 -12.78
CA ALA A 221 14.63 -17.76 -11.84
C ALA A 221 15.49 -18.97 -12.25
N GLU A 222 16.72 -19.03 -11.72
CA GLU A 222 17.72 -20.05 -12.03
C GLU A 222 18.41 -20.54 -10.75
N ILE A 223 19.08 -21.70 -10.84
CA ILE A 223 19.90 -22.23 -9.77
C ILE A 223 21.00 -21.22 -9.40
N ASN A 224 21.26 -21.05 -8.11
CA ASN A 224 22.25 -20.11 -7.58
C ASN A 224 21.96 -18.62 -7.92
N ARG A 225 20.70 -18.28 -8.20
CA ARG A 225 20.21 -16.89 -8.29
C ARG A 225 19.31 -16.60 -7.08
N PRO A 226 19.89 -16.20 -5.94
CA PRO A 226 19.14 -16.04 -4.71
C PRO A 226 18.46 -14.68 -4.65
N PHE A 227 17.43 -14.59 -3.83
CA PHE A 227 16.93 -13.33 -3.30
C PHE A 227 16.96 -13.37 -1.78
N LEU A 228 17.42 -12.29 -1.16
CA LEU A 228 17.45 -12.10 0.28
C LEU A 228 16.92 -10.70 0.58
N SER A 229 16.01 -10.57 1.54
CA SER A 229 15.60 -9.27 2.07
C SER A 229 15.73 -9.21 3.58
N PHE A 230 15.89 -8.02 4.14
CA PHE A 230 15.91 -7.76 5.57
C PHE A 230 15.28 -6.40 5.88
N LYS A 231 14.37 -6.32 6.85
CA LYS A 231 13.74 -5.07 7.29
C LYS A 231 14.11 -4.76 8.73
N SER A 232 14.61 -3.55 8.97
CA SER A 232 14.77 -2.98 10.32
C SER A 232 14.88 -1.46 10.19
N GLY A 233 13.74 -0.77 10.34
CA GLY A 233 13.59 0.64 10.03
C GLY A 233 12.65 1.38 10.97
N LYS A 234 12.51 2.69 10.76
CA LYS A 234 11.60 3.53 11.53
C LYS A 234 10.16 3.35 11.04
N LEU A 235 9.20 3.37 11.96
CA LEU A 235 7.78 3.40 11.62
C LEU A 235 7.46 4.59 10.70
N GLY A 236 6.71 4.35 9.62
CA GLY A 236 6.41 5.32 8.56
C GLY A 236 7.56 5.59 7.59
N GLY A 237 8.70 4.90 7.73
CA GLY A 237 9.95 5.30 7.09
C GLY A 237 10.61 6.47 7.82
N ARG A 238 11.92 6.64 7.61
CA ARG A 238 12.73 7.66 8.28
C ARG A 238 12.18 9.07 8.06
N ALA A 239 11.71 9.41 6.86
CA ALA A 239 11.15 10.73 6.56
C ALA A 239 9.97 11.06 7.47
N ILE A 240 8.92 10.23 7.48
CA ILE A 240 7.71 10.47 8.27
C ILE A 240 8.05 10.48 9.76
N PHE A 241 8.84 9.50 10.21
CA PHE A 241 9.26 9.41 11.60
C PHE A 241 9.98 10.68 12.04
N ASP A 242 10.99 11.14 11.29
CA ASP A 242 11.76 12.33 11.66
C ASP A 242 10.93 13.61 11.54
N ILE A 243 10.02 13.71 10.56
CA ILE A 243 9.08 14.83 10.45
C ILE A 243 8.23 14.95 11.73
N VAL A 244 7.68 13.83 12.20
CA VAL A 244 6.86 13.78 13.41
C VAL A 244 7.69 14.09 14.66
N HIS A 245 8.80 13.38 14.86
CA HIS A 245 9.57 13.45 16.11
C HIS A 245 10.42 14.71 16.24
N LYS A 246 10.84 15.31 15.11
CA LYS A 246 11.57 16.58 15.09
C LYS A 246 10.65 17.78 14.86
N ASN A 247 9.35 17.55 14.74
CA ASN A 247 8.34 18.59 14.54
C ASN A 247 8.66 19.48 13.33
N LYS A 248 8.97 18.85 12.18
CA LYS A 248 9.18 19.52 10.89
C LYS A 248 7.83 19.91 10.27
N TYR A 249 7.83 20.90 9.39
CA TYR A 249 6.65 21.37 8.63
C TYR A 249 5.48 21.79 9.54
N LYS A 250 5.79 22.59 10.58
CA LYS A 250 4.89 22.91 11.71
C LYS A 250 3.55 23.52 11.31
N ASP A 251 3.48 24.20 10.16
CA ASP A 251 2.23 24.77 9.66
C ASP A 251 1.22 23.69 9.24
N TRP A 252 1.70 22.50 8.89
CA TRP A 252 0.90 21.43 8.29
C TRP A 252 0.79 20.21 9.21
N ILE A 253 1.88 19.87 9.92
CA ILE A 253 2.02 18.61 10.64
C ILE A 253 1.81 18.81 12.15
N LYS A 254 0.91 18.02 12.73
CA LYS A 254 0.58 17.96 14.16
C LYS A 254 0.76 16.53 14.67
N GLY A 255 1.98 16.03 14.53
CA GLY A 255 2.38 14.66 14.87
C GLY A 255 1.72 13.60 13.99
N TRP A 256 1.57 12.38 14.53
CA TRP A 256 1.01 11.21 13.85
C TRP A 256 -0.42 11.38 13.33
N ARG A 257 -1.15 12.43 13.74
CA ARG A 257 -2.48 12.74 13.19
C ARG A 257 -2.43 12.94 11.66
N ASN A 258 -1.31 13.41 11.14
CA ASN A 258 -1.13 13.76 9.73
C ASN A 258 -0.51 12.64 8.87
N PHE A 259 -0.34 11.45 9.42
CA PHE A 259 0.16 10.27 8.71
C PHE A 259 -0.65 9.04 9.12
N ASN A 260 -0.53 7.94 8.37
CA ASN A 260 -1.21 6.69 8.70
C ASN A 260 -0.32 5.48 8.44
N ALA A 261 0.34 4.97 9.48
CA ALA A 261 1.20 3.79 9.40
C ALA A 261 0.42 2.47 9.63
N GLY A 262 -0.90 2.47 9.45
CA GLY A 262 -1.73 1.34 9.81
C GLY A 262 -1.50 0.07 8.97
N HIS A 263 -1.02 0.22 7.73
CA HIS A 263 -0.73 -0.90 6.82
C HIS A 263 0.65 -1.56 7.07
N GLU A 264 1.51 -0.95 7.88
CA GLU A 264 2.75 -1.60 8.31
C GLU A 264 2.47 -2.76 9.27
N HIS A 265 3.49 -3.61 9.48
CA HIS A 265 3.44 -4.78 10.35
C HIS A 265 4.40 -4.64 11.55
N PRO A 266 4.20 -5.39 12.64
CA PRO A 266 5.20 -5.57 13.70
C PRO A 266 6.32 -6.52 13.24
N ASP A 267 7.11 -6.06 12.27
CA ASP A 267 8.02 -6.86 11.43
C ASP A 267 9.49 -6.40 11.51
N GLN A 268 9.86 -5.59 12.51
CA GLN A 268 11.25 -5.12 12.62
C GLN A 268 12.20 -6.30 12.89
N ASN A 269 13.35 -6.32 12.20
CA ASN A 269 14.25 -7.47 12.05
C ASN A 269 13.69 -8.68 11.27
N SER A 270 12.61 -8.53 10.49
CA SER A 270 12.16 -9.59 9.57
C SER A 270 13.13 -9.78 8.40
N PHE A 271 13.07 -10.96 7.78
CA PHE A 271 13.82 -11.27 6.57
C PHE A 271 13.03 -12.24 5.68
N THR A 272 13.39 -12.29 4.40
CA THR A 272 12.91 -13.32 3.46
C THR A 272 14.09 -13.93 2.71
N PHE A 273 13.95 -15.19 2.28
CA PHE A 273 15.01 -15.89 1.55
C PHE A 273 14.46 -16.79 0.46
N ALA A 274 14.94 -16.60 -0.76
CA ALA A 274 14.60 -17.37 -1.95
C ALA A 274 15.86 -17.82 -2.72
N PRO A 275 16.55 -18.88 -2.29
CA PRO A 275 17.91 -19.25 -2.74
C PRO A 275 18.09 -19.53 -4.25
N ASN A 276 17.09 -20.10 -4.92
CA ASN A 276 17.11 -20.36 -6.37
C ASN A 276 15.95 -19.63 -7.07
N GLY A 277 15.55 -18.48 -6.52
CA GLY A 277 14.26 -17.85 -6.82
C GLY A 277 13.05 -18.55 -6.19
N PHE A 278 13.22 -19.74 -5.62
CA PHE A 278 12.17 -20.46 -4.88
C PHE A 278 11.90 -19.79 -3.52
N PRO A 279 10.67 -19.30 -3.23
CA PRO A 279 10.36 -18.64 -1.96
C PRO A 279 10.39 -19.62 -0.77
N PHE A 280 11.52 -19.70 -0.05
CA PHE A 280 11.68 -20.62 1.08
C PHE A 280 11.18 -20.00 2.38
N ILE A 281 11.75 -18.87 2.80
CA ILE A 281 11.25 -18.04 3.91
C ILE A 281 10.58 -16.82 3.30
N THR A 282 9.28 -16.64 3.54
CA THR A 282 8.45 -15.61 2.88
C THR A 282 7.82 -14.68 3.90
N GLU A 283 7.37 -13.52 3.45
CA GLU A 283 6.36 -12.74 4.19
C GLU A 283 5.00 -13.45 4.18
N ALA A 284 4.11 -13.05 5.09
CA ALA A 284 2.79 -13.67 5.28
C ALA A 284 1.64 -12.93 4.57
N LEU A 285 1.94 -11.88 3.79
CA LEU A 285 0.97 -11.07 3.03
C LEU A 285 0.02 -10.26 3.94
N TYR A 286 -1.08 -9.75 3.38
CA TYR A 286 -2.10 -9.00 4.11
C TYR A 286 -2.78 -9.87 5.17
N GLY A 287 -2.47 -9.60 6.45
CA GLY A 287 -3.06 -10.26 7.61
C GLY A 287 -3.25 -9.35 8.84
N PRO A 288 -3.69 -9.96 9.96
CA PRO A 288 -3.73 -9.30 11.27
C PRO A 288 -2.37 -8.78 11.72
N LYS A 289 -2.37 -7.77 12.58
CA LYS A 289 -1.17 -7.04 12.99
C LYS A 289 -0.49 -7.69 14.19
N TYR A 290 -0.10 -8.95 14.02
CA TYR A 290 0.53 -9.78 15.07
C TYR A 290 2.02 -10.00 14.77
N THR A 291 2.86 -9.90 15.79
CA THR A 291 4.33 -10.08 15.66
C THR A 291 4.68 -11.46 15.14
N PHE A 292 3.99 -12.51 15.64
CA PHE A 292 4.23 -13.89 15.22
C PHE A 292 3.85 -14.20 13.77
N LEU A 293 3.18 -13.28 13.06
CA LEU A 293 2.88 -13.43 11.64
C LEU A 293 4.01 -12.90 10.75
N ASN A 294 5.08 -12.41 11.35
CA ASN A 294 6.27 -11.92 10.67
C ASN A 294 7.46 -12.79 11.08
N ASN A 295 8.51 -12.80 10.25
CA ASN A 295 9.74 -13.54 10.54
C ASN A 295 10.56 -12.87 11.66
N ALA A 296 10.00 -12.67 12.86
CA ALA A 296 10.52 -11.84 13.95
C ALA A 296 10.53 -12.59 15.30
N LEU A 297 10.95 -11.90 16.37
CA LEU A 297 11.03 -12.47 17.73
C LEU A 297 9.86 -12.02 18.62
N MET A 298 9.43 -12.91 19.52
CA MET A 298 8.60 -12.59 20.69
C MET A 298 9.30 -13.05 21.98
N PHE A 299 9.00 -12.41 23.10
CA PHE A 299 9.66 -12.67 24.39
C PHE A 299 8.66 -13.09 25.47
N SER A 300 9.13 -13.90 26.43
CA SER A 300 8.32 -14.39 27.56
C SER A 300 9.11 -14.35 28.87
N PRO A 301 8.48 -14.08 30.03
CA PRO A 301 7.07 -13.69 30.17
C PRO A 301 6.82 -12.21 29.81
N SER A 302 5.60 -11.91 29.37
CA SER A 302 5.13 -10.55 29.13
C SER A 302 5.10 -9.75 30.43
N VAL A 303 5.52 -8.49 30.36
CA VAL A 303 5.53 -7.57 31.52
C VAL A 303 4.29 -6.69 31.60
N SER A 304 3.48 -6.70 30.54
CA SER A 304 2.21 -6.00 30.41
C SER A 304 1.14 -6.94 29.84
N GLU A 305 -0.08 -6.42 29.74
CA GLU A 305 -1.12 -7.05 28.92
C GLU A 305 -0.59 -7.23 27.48
N SER A 306 -0.81 -8.41 26.92
CA SER A 306 -0.39 -8.78 25.57
C SER A 306 -1.45 -9.65 24.92
N CYS A 307 -1.56 -9.54 23.59
CA CYS A 307 -2.48 -10.34 22.78
C CYS A 307 -2.27 -11.84 22.96
N PHE A 308 -1.04 -12.28 23.23
CA PHE A 308 -0.62 -13.67 23.19
C PHE A 308 0.12 -14.11 24.47
N ALA A 309 -0.32 -13.60 25.62
CA ALA A 309 0.28 -13.94 26.91
C ALA A 309 0.49 -15.48 27.06
N PRO A 310 1.65 -15.94 27.54
CA PRO A 310 2.71 -15.15 28.19
C PRO A 310 3.70 -14.48 27.21
N TRP A 311 3.49 -14.56 25.90
CA TRP A 311 4.38 -13.96 24.92
C TRP A 311 4.05 -12.49 24.69
N GLN A 312 5.08 -11.66 24.50
CA GLN A 312 4.99 -10.25 24.14
C GLN A 312 5.81 -10.00 22.86
N GLY A 313 5.14 -9.41 21.86
CA GLY A 313 5.73 -9.01 20.60
C GLY A 313 6.21 -7.55 20.57
N GLN A 314 6.27 -6.98 19.37
CA GLN A 314 6.65 -5.59 19.16
C GLN A 314 5.52 -4.63 19.60
N VAL A 315 5.89 -3.40 19.97
CA VAL A 315 4.98 -2.40 20.58
C VAL A 315 3.85 -1.92 19.67
N THR A 316 3.97 -2.18 18.37
CA THR A 316 2.99 -1.80 17.33
C THR A 316 1.90 -2.87 17.13
N GLU A 317 2.03 -4.04 17.76
CA GLU A 317 1.04 -5.12 17.73
C GLU A 317 -0.34 -4.64 18.21
N ASP A 318 -1.40 -5.09 17.52
CA ASP A 318 -2.79 -4.79 17.87
C ASP A 318 -3.65 -6.06 17.79
N CYS A 319 -4.36 -6.38 18.88
CA CYS A 319 -5.18 -7.60 18.99
C CYS A 319 -6.59 -7.43 18.42
N THR A 320 -7.04 -6.18 18.28
CA THR A 320 -8.46 -5.84 18.09
C THR A 320 -8.73 -5.07 16.81
N SER A 321 -7.70 -4.43 16.26
CA SER A 321 -7.80 -3.68 15.02
C SER A 321 -7.18 -4.43 13.84
N LYS A 322 -7.72 -4.16 12.65
CA LYS A 322 -7.08 -4.49 11.38
C LYS A 322 -5.86 -3.61 11.08
N TRP A 323 -5.77 -2.47 11.77
CA TRP A 323 -4.72 -1.46 11.62
C TRP A 323 -3.64 -1.64 12.68
N LEU A 324 -2.40 -1.32 12.32
CA LEU A 324 -1.29 -1.30 13.26
C LEU A 324 -1.51 -0.23 14.35
N LYS A 325 -1.03 -0.47 15.57
CA LYS A 325 -0.93 0.58 16.58
C LYS A 325 0.26 1.49 16.25
N TYR A 326 0.01 2.78 16.02
CA TYR A 326 1.08 3.74 15.68
C TYR A 326 0.90 5.16 16.22
N LYS A 327 -0.29 5.55 16.69
CA LYS A 327 -0.60 6.97 16.96
C LYS A 327 -0.05 7.50 18.29
N GLN A 328 0.16 6.65 19.30
CA GLN A 328 0.43 7.07 20.68
C GLN A 328 1.32 6.08 21.44
N GLY A 329 2.02 6.59 22.47
CA GLY A 329 2.84 5.80 23.39
C GLY A 329 4.02 5.13 22.71
N GLU A 330 4.52 4.04 23.28
CA GLU A 330 5.69 3.29 22.77
C GLU A 330 5.56 2.90 21.29
N ALA A 331 4.34 2.64 20.83
CA ALA A 331 4.06 2.33 19.43
C ALA A 331 4.42 3.46 18.47
N ALA A 332 4.22 4.72 18.86
CA ALA A 332 4.54 5.90 18.05
C ALA A 332 6.05 6.12 17.90
N ASP A 333 6.84 5.61 18.84
CA ASP A 333 8.30 5.72 18.90
C ASP A 333 9.00 4.45 18.35
N SER A 334 8.24 3.49 17.81
CA SER A 334 8.76 2.19 17.35
C SER A 334 9.77 2.36 16.21
N GLN A 335 10.94 1.75 16.36
CA GLN A 335 11.99 1.76 15.35
C GLN A 335 12.90 0.53 15.43
N GLY A 336 13.16 -0.08 14.28
CA GLY A 336 14.34 -0.88 14.02
C GLY A 336 15.45 -0.05 13.37
N ARG A 337 16.61 -0.67 13.15
CA ARG A 337 17.73 -0.07 12.43
C ARG A 337 18.61 -1.11 11.76
N VAL A 338 18.84 -0.97 10.45
CA VAL A 338 19.94 -1.65 9.77
C VAL A 338 21.27 -1.03 10.22
N VAL A 339 22.13 -1.83 10.83
CA VAL A 339 23.43 -1.41 11.38
C VAL A 339 24.52 -1.50 10.31
N ALA A 340 24.51 -2.56 9.52
CA ALA A 340 25.44 -2.80 8.42
C ALA A 340 24.77 -3.66 7.35
N ALA A 341 25.10 -3.42 6.08
CA ALA A 341 24.71 -4.24 4.95
C ALA A 341 25.81 -4.17 3.90
N VAL A 342 26.48 -5.29 3.62
CA VAL A 342 27.65 -5.33 2.73
C VAL A 342 27.70 -6.63 1.96
N GLU A 343 28.09 -6.54 0.69
CA GLU A 343 28.45 -7.68 -0.14
C GLU A 343 29.96 -7.65 -0.41
N LYS A 344 30.61 -8.82 -0.34
CA LYS A 344 32.02 -9.03 -0.69
C LYS A 344 32.18 -10.36 -1.42
N SER A 345 32.35 -10.31 -2.73
CA SER A 345 32.62 -11.47 -3.59
C SER A 345 31.61 -12.61 -3.43
N GLY A 346 30.32 -12.27 -3.41
CA GLY A 346 29.19 -13.18 -3.27
C GLY A 346 28.77 -13.45 -1.83
N VAL A 347 29.61 -13.11 -0.83
CA VAL A 347 29.24 -13.22 0.60
C VAL A 347 28.55 -11.95 1.05
N VAL A 348 27.32 -12.07 1.56
CA VAL A 348 26.53 -10.93 2.04
C VAL A 348 26.46 -10.96 3.56
N PHE A 349 26.73 -9.83 4.21
CA PHE A 349 26.55 -9.64 5.64
C PHE A 349 25.56 -8.50 5.91
N ILE A 350 24.52 -8.79 6.71
CA ILE A 350 23.54 -7.80 7.16
C ILE A 350 23.41 -7.92 8.68
N ARG A 351 23.41 -6.78 9.38
CA ARG A 351 23.10 -6.70 10.82
C ARG A 351 21.99 -5.69 11.04
N GLY A 352 20.95 -6.07 11.79
CA GLY A 352 19.94 -5.15 12.31
C GLY A 352 19.90 -5.13 13.83
N GLU A 353 19.37 -4.04 14.37
CA GLU A 353 19.08 -3.82 15.79
C GLU A 353 17.59 -3.53 15.95
N GLY A 354 16.91 -4.36 16.74
CA GLY A 354 15.46 -4.35 16.90
C GLY A 354 14.98 -3.86 18.27
N VAL A 355 15.87 -3.53 19.21
CA VAL A 355 15.49 -3.18 20.59
C VAL A 355 14.43 -2.06 20.67
N GLY A 356 14.48 -1.08 19.75
CA GLY A 356 13.54 0.03 19.69
C GLY A 356 12.12 -0.34 19.21
N ALA A 357 11.89 -1.58 18.78
CA ALA A 357 10.58 -2.10 18.42
C ALA A 357 9.89 -2.84 19.57
N TYR A 358 10.57 -3.05 20.70
CA TYR A 358 10.05 -3.77 21.86
C TYR A 358 9.89 -2.84 23.07
N SER A 359 9.02 -3.22 24.01
CA SER A 359 8.77 -2.39 25.19
C SER A 359 10.04 -2.28 26.05
N PRO A 360 10.47 -1.07 26.44
CA PRO A 360 11.61 -0.88 27.35
C PRO A 360 11.45 -1.61 28.69
N ASN A 361 10.22 -1.90 29.09
CA ASN A 361 9.90 -2.63 30.33
C ASN A 361 10.41 -4.08 30.33
N LEU A 362 10.65 -4.66 29.15
CA LEU A 362 11.29 -5.98 29.00
C LEU A 362 12.78 -5.97 29.37
N LYS A 363 13.37 -4.76 29.47
CA LYS A 363 14.77 -4.52 29.81
C LYS A 363 15.75 -5.25 28.87
N LEU A 364 15.43 -5.21 27.57
CA LEU A 364 16.29 -5.63 26.48
C LEU A 364 17.35 -4.54 26.26
N LYS A 365 18.63 -4.91 26.23
CA LYS A 365 19.73 -4.00 25.84
C LYS A 365 19.99 -4.03 24.35
N SER A 366 19.87 -5.21 23.74
CA SER A 366 20.09 -5.39 22.31
C SER A 366 19.29 -6.60 21.83
N VAL A 367 18.67 -6.45 20.65
CA VAL A 367 18.02 -7.50 19.88
C VAL A 367 18.62 -7.46 18.49
N GLN A 368 19.82 -8.03 18.37
CA GLN A 368 20.59 -8.04 17.14
C GLN A 368 20.24 -9.26 16.31
N ARG A 369 20.02 -9.06 15.01
CA ARG A 369 19.91 -10.14 14.03
C ARG A 369 20.99 -9.98 12.98
N ASN A 370 21.73 -11.06 12.74
CA ASN A 370 22.84 -11.12 11.78
C ASN A 370 22.50 -12.11 10.68
N LEU A 371 22.60 -11.72 9.42
CA LEU A 371 22.45 -12.60 8.26
C LEU A 371 23.79 -12.66 7.53
N ILE A 372 24.24 -13.88 7.21
CA ILE A 372 25.43 -14.14 6.42
C ILE A 372 25.06 -15.12 5.31
N LEU A 373 24.94 -14.61 4.08
CA LEU A 373 24.80 -15.47 2.91
C LEU A 373 26.18 -16.00 2.54
N LEU A 374 26.47 -17.25 2.91
CA LEU A 374 27.77 -17.90 2.69
C LEU A 374 27.90 -18.41 1.24
N HIS A 375 26.78 -18.84 0.68
CA HIS A 375 26.61 -19.33 -0.69
C HIS A 375 25.18 -18.97 -1.12
N PRO A 376 24.86 -18.82 -2.42
CA PRO A 376 23.48 -18.57 -2.89
C PRO A 376 22.40 -19.47 -2.29
N GLN A 377 22.77 -20.70 -1.94
CA GLN A 377 21.88 -21.69 -1.32
C GLN A 377 22.19 -21.98 0.16
N LEU A 378 23.04 -21.20 0.82
CA LEU A 378 23.40 -21.39 2.23
C LEU A 378 23.41 -20.06 2.98
N LEU A 379 22.36 -19.83 3.77
CA LEU A 379 22.21 -18.65 4.61
C LEU A 379 22.38 -19.03 6.08
N LEU A 380 23.24 -18.31 6.78
CA LEU A 380 23.43 -18.37 8.23
C LEU A 380 22.74 -17.16 8.88
N LEU A 381 21.92 -17.40 9.89
CA LEU A 381 21.31 -16.37 10.73
C LEU A 381 21.76 -16.55 12.17
N VAL A 382 22.16 -15.45 12.82
CA VAL A 382 22.50 -15.43 14.24
C VAL A 382 21.77 -14.29 14.93
N ASP A 383 20.85 -14.67 15.81
CA ASP A 383 20.21 -13.77 16.75
C ASP A 383 21.07 -13.62 18.02
N HIS A 384 21.23 -12.39 18.49
CA HIS A 384 21.91 -12.05 19.72
C HIS A 384 20.98 -11.20 20.59
N ILE A 385 20.65 -11.73 21.77
CA ILE A 385 19.77 -11.10 22.74
C ILE A 385 20.60 -10.79 23.98
N HIS A 386 20.70 -9.50 24.30
CA HIS A 386 21.37 -9.02 25.51
C HIS A 386 20.32 -8.46 26.47
N LEU A 387 20.22 -9.07 27.64
CA LEU A 387 19.31 -8.66 28.71
C LEU A 387 20.03 -7.76 29.71
N ASP A 388 19.32 -6.75 30.22
CA ASP A 388 19.78 -6.07 31.42
C ASP A 388 19.62 -6.95 32.67
N ARG A 389 20.38 -6.66 33.73
CA ARG A 389 20.39 -7.42 35.00
C ARG A 389 19.00 -7.54 35.63
N GLY A 390 18.14 -6.55 35.43
CA GLY A 390 16.80 -6.51 35.99
C GLY A 390 15.72 -7.19 35.13
N SER A 391 16.06 -7.79 33.99
CA SER A 391 15.08 -8.42 33.09
C SER A 391 14.53 -9.73 33.68
N THR A 392 13.22 -9.90 33.60
CA THR A 392 12.49 -11.12 34.01
C THR A 392 12.33 -12.12 32.89
N LEU A 393 12.82 -11.82 31.68
CA LEU A 393 12.70 -12.71 30.54
C LEU A 393 13.39 -14.05 30.76
N GLU A 394 12.74 -15.10 30.29
CA GLU A 394 13.15 -16.51 30.43
C GLU A 394 13.23 -17.22 29.08
N ALA A 395 12.46 -16.79 28.07
CA ALA A 395 12.45 -17.39 26.74
C ALA A 395 12.21 -16.36 25.63
N THR A 396 12.69 -16.71 24.43
CA THR A 396 12.36 -16.05 23.17
C THR A 396 11.76 -17.07 22.20
N SER A 397 10.91 -16.62 21.29
CA SER A 397 10.34 -17.41 20.22
C SER A 397 10.58 -16.72 18.89
N SER A 398 11.16 -17.45 17.95
CA SER A 398 11.48 -17.01 16.59
C SER A 398 10.52 -17.64 15.60
N PHE A 399 9.93 -16.83 14.73
CA PHE A 399 8.97 -17.28 13.72
C PHE A 399 9.61 -17.27 12.33
N PHE A 400 9.31 -18.30 11.53
CA PHE A 400 9.76 -18.43 10.14
C PHE A 400 8.62 -18.93 9.27
N HIS A 401 8.27 -18.17 8.23
CA HIS A 401 7.05 -18.36 7.45
C HIS A 401 7.29 -18.89 6.05
N ASN A 402 6.31 -19.66 5.57
CA ASN A 402 6.10 -19.90 4.15
C ASN A 402 4.59 -19.84 3.88
N VAL A 403 4.18 -18.84 3.10
CA VAL A 403 2.75 -18.57 2.88
C VAL A 403 2.06 -19.66 2.05
N ASP A 404 2.80 -20.32 1.15
CA ASP A 404 2.22 -21.26 0.20
C ASP A 404 2.27 -22.71 0.69
N MET A 405 3.34 -23.11 1.38
CA MET A 405 3.63 -24.52 1.70
C MET A 405 3.91 -24.72 3.20
N PRO A 406 3.34 -25.75 3.82
CA PRO A 406 3.62 -26.07 5.21
C PRO A 406 5.01 -26.68 5.39
N PHE A 407 5.57 -26.51 6.58
CA PHE A 407 6.83 -27.14 6.98
C PHE A 407 6.60 -28.57 7.48
N GLU A 408 7.61 -29.42 7.33
CA GLU A 408 7.70 -30.74 7.96
C GLU A 408 8.85 -30.76 8.96
N ALA A 409 8.66 -31.33 10.15
CA ALA A 409 9.71 -31.44 11.14
C ALA A 409 10.80 -32.42 10.70
N THR A 410 12.07 -32.12 11.01
CA THR A 410 13.20 -33.03 10.81
C THR A 410 14.19 -32.91 11.96
N SER A 411 15.11 -33.86 12.06
CA SER A 411 16.23 -33.82 13.01
C SER A 411 17.39 -34.68 12.50
N ILE A 412 18.62 -34.21 12.65
CA ILE A 412 19.85 -34.96 12.35
C ILE A 412 20.80 -34.76 13.54
N ASP A 413 21.34 -35.84 14.08
CA ASP A 413 22.31 -35.80 15.20
C ASP A 413 21.88 -34.88 16.36
N SER A 414 20.61 -35.01 16.78
CA SER A 414 19.97 -34.18 17.82
C SER A 414 19.83 -32.69 17.49
N VAL A 415 20.16 -32.26 16.28
CA VAL A 415 19.88 -30.93 15.74
C VAL A 415 18.50 -30.94 15.09
N HIS A 416 17.55 -30.22 15.69
CA HIS A 416 16.21 -30.07 15.14
C HIS A 416 16.20 -29.14 13.93
N GLY A 417 15.25 -29.39 13.04
CA GLY A 417 15.08 -28.65 11.81
C GLY A 417 13.66 -28.71 11.28
N ALA A 418 13.45 -28.00 10.17
CA ALA A 418 12.23 -28.04 9.39
C ALA A 418 12.58 -28.10 7.90
N ILE A 419 11.73 -28.76 7.10
CA ILE A 419 11.92 -28.88 5.65
C ILE A 419 10.65 -28.48 4.90
N ILE A 420 10.87 -28.02 3.67
CA ILE A 420 9.83 -27.83 2.67
C ILE A 420 10.21 -28.66 1.45
N ARG A 421 9.26 -29.50 0.98
CA ARG A 421 9.45 -30.34 -0.21
C ARG A 421 8.90 -29.61 -1.44
N HIS A 422 9.78 -29.33 -2.38
CA HIS A 422 9.43 -28.80 -3.70
C HIS A 422 9.82 -29.79 -4.79
N ARG A 423 9.34 -29.57 -6.03
CA ARG A 423 9.67 -30.41 -7.19
C ARG A 423 11.18 -30.45 -7.46
N ASP A 424 11.87 -29.36 -7.17
CA ASP A 424 13.32 -29.20 -7.43
C ASP A 424 14.20 -29.67 -6.26
N GLY A 425 13.60 -30.23 -5.21
CA GLY A 425 14.30 -30.80 -4.06
C GLY A 425 13.79 -30.32 -2.71
N MET A 426 14.57 -30.60 -1.67
CA MET A 426 14.24 -30.25 -0.29
C MET A 426 14.96 -28.97 0.12
N TYR A 427 14.20 -28.00 0.58
CA TYR A 427 14.72 -26.81 1.27
C TYR A 427 14.68 -27.09 2.76
N LYS A 428 15.81 -26.93 3.45
CA LYS A 428 15.97 -27.35 4.85
C LYS A 428 16.39 -26.17 5.71
N MET A 429 15.98 -26.17 6.96
CA MET A 429 16.55 -25.30 7.98
C MET A 429 16.85 -26.09 9.26
N TYR A 430 17.95 -25.76 9.92
CA TYR A 430 18.37 -26.35 11.19
C TYR A 430 18.76 -25.24 12.16
N TRP A 431 18.64 -25.51 13.46
CA TRP A 431 18.95 -24.50 14.48
C TRP A 431 19.52 -25.11 15.75
N MET A 432 20.25 -24.30 16.48
CA MET A 432 20.69 -24.56 17.85
C MET A 432 21.12 -23.25 18.53
N ASP A 433 21.20 -23.23 19.84
CA ASP A 433 21.82 -22.14 20.57
C ASP A 433 23.35 -22.25 20.59
N ASP A 434 24.04 -21.24 21.13
CA ASP A 434 25.51 -21.18 21.20
C ASP A 434 26.17 -22.16 22.18
N THR A 435 25.40 -23.06 22.82
CA THR A 435 25.90 -24.25 23.55
C THR A 435 25.67 -25.55 22.80
N GLY A 436 25.06 -25.50 21.61
CA GLY A 436 24.70 -26.67 20.82
C GLY A 436 23.37 -27.31 21.21
N GLN A 437 22.57 -26.69 22.10
CA GLN A 437 21.24 -27.21 22.41
C GLN A 437 20.25 -26.81 21.30
N SER A 438 19.48 -27.77 20.84
CA SER A 438 18.49 -27.58 19.78
C SER A 438 17.13 -28.05 20.27
N GLU A 439 16.23 -27.10 20.52
CA GLU A 439 14.86 -27.40 20.95
C GLU A 439 13.95 -27.74 19.77
N LYS A 440 13.00 -28.65 19.98
CA LYS A 440 12.01 -28.99 18.95
C LYS A 440 11.05 -27.82 18.72
N ALA A 441 10.89 -27.41 17.48
CA ALA A 441 9.96 -26.34 17.11
C ALA A 441 8.49 -26.80 17.10
N VAL A 442 7.60 -25.82 17.24
CA VAL A 442 6.18 -25.96 16.93
C VAL A 442 5.97 -25.58 15.47
N ILE A 443 5.39 -26.47 14.67
CA ILE A 443 5.01 -26.20 13.29
C ILE A 443 3.50 -26.03 13.24
N ALA A 444 3.03 -24.95 12.63
CA ALA A 444 1.62 -24.64 12.56
C ALA A 444 1.22 -24.02 11.23
N SER A 445 -0.04 -24.21 10.88
CA SER A 445 -0.74 -23.50 9.81
C SER A 445 -1.84 -22.68 10.45
N THR A 446 -1.89 -21.39 10.14
CA THR A 446 -2.93 -20.49 10.66
C THR A 446 -3.72 -19.88 9.52
N SER A 447 -5.03 -19.81 9.70
CA SER A 447 -5.93 -19.14 8.76
C SER A 447 -6.18 -17.71 9.20
N TYR A 448 -6.33 -16.79 8.25
CA TYR A 448 -6.70 -15.42 8.59
C TYR A 448 -8.20 -15.27 8.91
N PRO A 449 -8.55 -14.31 9.79
CA PRO A 449 -9.95 -13.99 10.09
C PRO A 449 -10.74 -13.61 8.82
N GLN A 450 -12.06 -13.73 8.90
CA GLN A 450 -12.93 -13.25 7.81
C GLN A 450 -12.72 -11.75 7.58
N GLY A 451 -12.52 -11.36 6.31
CA GLY A 451 -12.27 -9.98 5.90
C GLY A 451 -10.87 -9.77 5.30
N TYR A 452 -9.95 -10.71 5.52
CA TYR A 452 -8.66 -10.72 4.83
C TYR A 452 -8.77 -11.47 3.48
N PRO A 453 -8.06 -11.01 2.43
CA PRO A 453 -8.18 -11.57 1.08
C PRO A 453 -7.42 -12.89 0.88
N TYR A 454 -6.52 -13.25 1.80
CA TYR A 454 -5.67 -14.44 1.72
C TYR A 454 -6.00 -15.45 2.81
N ASN A 455 -5.72 -16.73 2.53
CA ASN A 455 -6.13 -17.84 3.38
C ASN A 455 -5.42 -17.84 4.74
N GLY A 456 -4.17 -17.38 4.81
CA GLY A 456 -3.32 -17.45 5.99
C GLY A 456 -1.87 -17.80 5.64
N THR A 457 -1.14 -18.38 6.59
CA THR A 457 0.28 -18.70 6.45
C THR A 457 0.67 -19.96 7.23
N ASN A 458 1.82 -20.55 6.91
CA ASN A 458 2.43 -21.65 7.64
C ASN A 458 3.73 -21.17 8.27
N TYR A 459 4.03 -21.63 9.48
CA TYR A 459 5.23 -21.19 10.18
C TYR A 459 5.86 -22.25 11.08
N VAL A 460 7.14 -22.06 11.30
CA VAL A 460 7.94 -22.70 12.34
C VAL A 460 8.12 -21.70 13.48
N ASN A 461 7.75 -22.11 14.70
CA ASN A 461 8.03 -21.39 15.94
C ASN A 461 9.14 -22.13 16.69
N VAL A 462 10.32 -21.51 16.74
CA VAL A 462 11.48 -22.02 17.47
C VAL A 462 11.60 -21.27 18.79
N THR A 463 11.42 -21.99 19.91
CA THR A 463 11.61 -21.41 21.25
C THR A 463 13.05 -21.64 21.73
N THR A 464 13.66 -20.62 22.32
CA THR A 464 15.00 -20.68 22.92
C THR A 464 14.95 -20.12 24.33
N TYR A 465 15.48 -20.87 25.30
CA TYR A 465 15.62 -20.41 26.67
C TYR A 465 16.72 -19.35 26.79
N LEU A 466 16.41 -18.24 27.46
CA LEU A 466 17.32 -17.11 27.58
C LEU A 466 18.34 -17.35 28.70
N ARG A 467 19.59 -17.62 28.32
CA ARG A 467 20.74 -17.57 29.21
C ARG A 467 21.13 -16.11 29.50
N LYS A 468 21.15 -15.76 30.77
CA LYS A 468 21.50 -14.39 31.21
C LYS A 468 23.02 -14.22 31.29
N PRO A 469 23.57 -13.07 30.87
CA PRO A 469 22.88 -11.91 30.28
C PRO A 469 22.75 -12.00 28.75
N ILE A 470 23.46 -12.93 28.09
CA ILE A 470 23.55 -13.01 26.64
C ILE A 470 23.07 -14.39 26.19
N THR A 471 22.15 -14.40 25.25
CA THR A 471 21.71 -15.60 24.53
C THR A 471 21.93 -15.42 23.05
N ARG A 472 22.41 -16.47 22.38
CA ARG A 472 22.52 -16.48 20.92
C ARG A 472 21.88 -17.72 20.34
N ALA A 473 21.06 -17.52 19.31
CA ALA A 473 20.41 -18.58 18.56
C ALA A 473 20.89 -18.55 17.11
N ILE A 474 21.26 -19.72 16.59
CA ILE A 474 21.91 -19.89 15.29
C ILE A 474 21.00 -20.75 14.42
N TYR A 475 20.77 -20.29 13.19
CA TYR A 475 19.92 -20.93 12.20
C TYR A 475 20.66 -21.03 10.88
N VAL A 476 20.51 -22.16 10.18
CA VAL A 476 21.10 -22.38 8.87
C VAL A 476 19.99 -22.77 7.90
N PHE A 477 19.92 -22.11 6.76
CA PHE A 477 18.94 -22.34 5.69
C PHE A 477 19.66 -22.85 4.45
N ILE A 478 19.18 -23.96 3.91
CA ILE A 478 19.90 -24.79 2.94
C ILE A 478 18.99 -25.05 1.74
N GLY A 479 19.45 -24.68 0.54
CA GLY A 479 18.84 -25.03 -0.74
C GLY A 479 19.21 -26.45 -1.19
N PRO A 480 18.48 -27.01 -2.18
CA PRO A 480 18.55 -28.42 -2.53
C PRO A 480 19.90 -28.88 -3.09
N SER A 481 20.73 -27.97 -3.61
CA SER A 481 22.05 -28.34 -4.17
C SER A 481 23.19 -28.32 -3.14
N VAL A 482 22.92 -27.96 -1.89
CA VAL A 482 23.93 -27.93 -0.83
C VAL A 482 23.63 -29.03 0.18
N ASP A 483 24.62 -29.87 0.46
CA ASP A 483 24.54 -30.88 1.51
C ASP A 483 25.48 -30.50 2.65
N VAL A 484 24.92 -30.21 3.82
CA VAL A 484 25.66 -29.82 5.02
C VAL A 484 25.96 -31.08 5.81
N GLU A 485 27.23 -31.43 5.93
CA GLU A 485 27.73 -32.62 6.63
C GLU A 485 28.07 -32.33 8.09
N SER A 486 28.44 -31.09 8.42
CA SER A 486 28.75 -30.68 9.78
C SER A 486 28.26 -29.27 10.06
N PHE A 487 27.68 -29.09 11.24
CA PHE A 487 27.25 -27.80 11.78
C PHE A 487 27.60 -27.77 13.27
N SER A 488 28.62 -26.99 13.63
CA SER A 488 29.03 -26.80 15.02
C SER A 488 29.14 -25.32 15.39
N VAL A 489 28.90 -25.04 16.66
CA VAL A 489 28.90 -23.70 17.23
C VAL A 489 29.66 -23.67 18.53
N HIS A 490 30.45 -22.61 18.70
CA HIS A 490 31.16 -22.31 19.92
C HIS A 490 31.02 -20.83 20.23
N GLY A 491 30.34 -20.51 21.32
CA GLY A 491 30.18 -19.14 21.81
C GLY A 491 31.05 -18.84 23.02
N ASP A 492 31.57 -17.62 23.09
CA ASP A 492 32.12 -17.02 24.32
C ASP A 492 31.42 -15.69 24.63
N TYR A 493 31.83 -14.96 25.66
CA TYR A 493 31.15 -13.71 26.03
C TYR A 493 31.13 -12.63 24.93
N GLN A 494 32.10 -12.63 24.00
CA GLN A 494 32.26 -11.56 22.98
C GLN A 494 31.81 -11.97 21.59
N GLN A 495 31.95 -13.25 21.23
CA GLN A 495 31.72 -13.75 19.87
C GLN A 495 31.05 -15.12 19.84
N VAL A 496 30.43 -15.42 18.70
CA VAL A 496 30.01 -16.78 18.35
C VAL A 496 30.70 -17.21 17.07
N ASP A 497 31.26 -18.41 17.11
CA ASP A 497 31.95 -19.04 16.01
C ASP A 497 31.06 -20.16 15.47
N VAL A 498 30.78 -20.11 14.18
CA VAL A 498 29.96 -21.10 13.47
C VAL A 498 30.84 -21.79 12.44
N TYR A 499 30.96 -23.11 12.53
CA TYR A 499 31.68 -23.93 11.56
C TYR A 499 30.66 -24.78 10.79
N LEU A 500 30.71 -24.68 9.46
CA LEU A 500 29.85 -25.42 8.55
C LEU A 500 30.72 -26.14 7.53
N ALA A 501 30.57 -27.45 7.41
CA ALA A 501 31.18 -28.23 6.34
C ALA A 501 30.07 -28.74 5.42
N THR A 502 30.25 -28.52 4.11
CA THR A 502 29.47 -29.16 3.07
C THR A 502 30.32 -30.20 2.36
N SER A 503 29.71 -31.00 1.50
CA SER A 503 30.43 -31.97 0.65
C SER A 503 31.50 -31.33 -0.25
N GLU A 504 31.41 -30.02 -0.52
CA GLU A 504 32.30 -29.29 -1.43
C GLU A 504 33.16 -28.22 -0.73
N HIS A 505 32.67 -27.61 0.35
CA HIS A 505 33.24 -26.39 0.93
C HIS A 505 33.24 -26.41 2.46
N ALA A 506 34.19 -25.71 3.07
CA ALA A 506 34.21 -25.47 4.51
C ALA A 506 34.09 -23.96 4.80
N TYR A 507 33.19 -23.62 5.73
CA TYR A 507 32.94 -22.25 6.16
C TYR A 507 33.19 -22.10 7.66
N ALA A 508 33.86 -21.02 8.05
CA ALA A 508 33.96 -20.57 9.43
C ALA A 508 33.53 -19.11 9.53
N ALA A 509 32.46 -18.84 10.26
CA ALA A 509 31.93 -17.50 10.50
C ALA A 509 32.14 -17.11 11.96
N TYR A 510 32.95 -16.07 12.19
CA TYR A 510 33.23 -15.46 13.48
C TYR A 510 32.39 -14.19 13.60
N ILE A 511 31.43 -14.16 14.52
CA ILE A 511 30.46 -13.06 14.61
C ILE A 511 30.62 -12.37 15.95
N PHE A 512 31.04 -11.11 15.89
CA PHE A 512 31.32 -10.31 17.07
C PHE A 512 30.03 -9.59 17.51
N THR A 513 29.47 -10.06 18.62
CA THR A 513 28.19 -9.59 19.16
C THR A 513 28.37 -8.65 20.35
N GLY A 514 29.50 -8.72 21.05
CA GLY A 514 29.81 -7.83 22.16
C GLY A 514 30.13 -6.39 21.71
N GLU A 515 29.69 -5.41 22.50
CA GLU A 515 30.13 -4.02 22.35
C GLU A 515 31.45 -3.81 23.11
N THR A 516 32.58 -4.21 22.53
CA THR A 516 33.89 -3.73 23.00
C THR A 516 34.36 -2.57 22.12
N PRO A 517 34.71 -1.41 22.72
CA PRO A 517 35.18 -0.23 21.96
C PRO A 517 36.42 -0.51 21.09
N SER A 518 37.25 -1.49 21.50
CA SER A 518 38.44 -1.93 20.76
C SER A 518 38.14 -2.81 19.54
N GLN A 519 36.93 -3.34 19.42
CA GLN A 519 36.56 -4.28 18.36
C GLN A 519 36.00 -3.52 17.15
N SER A 520 36.81 -3.45 16.09
CA SER A 520 36.50 -2.76 14.84
C SER A 520 35.76 -3.62 13.81
N ILE A 521 35.50 -4.90 14.12
CA ILE A 521 34.96 -5.89 13.18
C ILE A 521 33.57 -6.36 13.63
N TYR A 522 32.62 -6.45 12.70
CA TYR A 522 31.31 -7.06 12.90
C TYR A 522 31.33 -8.57 12.73
N ALA A 523 31.92 -9.04 11.63
CA ALA A 523 32.04 -10.45 11.33
C ALA A 523 33.27 -10.74 10.47
N LYS A 524 33.79 -11.97 10.58
CA LYS A 524 34.81 -12.52 9.69
C LYS A 524 34.30 -13.85 9.17
N VAL A 525 34.33 -14.05 7.86
CA VAL A 525 33.98 -15.32 7.21
C VAL A 525 35.23 -15.87 6.55
N VAL A 526 35.50 -17.15 6.75
CA VAL A 526 36.50 -17.91 6.00
C VAL A 526 35.75 -18.96 5.21
N ALA A 527 35.79 -18.86 3.88
CA ALA A 527 35.26 -19.88 2.97
C ALA A 527 36.47 -20.55 2.29
N ASP A 528 36.72 -21.81 2.63
CA ASP A 528 37.91 -22.57 2.26
C ASP A 528 39.21 -21.83 2.63
N ARG A 529 39.82 -21.14 1.65
CA ARG A 529 41.06 -20.36 1.81
C ARG A 529 40.83 -18.85 1.74
N GLN A 530 39.63 -18.43 1.37
CA GLN A 530 39.29 -17.02 1.20
C GLN A 530 38.78 -16.43 2.51
N LYS A 531 39.23 -15.23 2.85
CA LYS A 531 38.86 -14.52 4.08
C LYS A 531 38.13 -13.24 3.74
N PHE A 532 36.92 -13.09 4.27
CA PHE A 532 36.09 -11.90 4.19
C PHE A 532 36.00 -11.27 5.57
N VAL A 533 36.21 -9.96 5.65
CA VAL A 533 36.11 -9.19 6.90
C VAL A 533 35.07 -8.11 6.71
N PHE A 534 34.10 -8.04 7.60
CA PHE A 534 33.06 -7.02 7.64
C PHE A 534 33.33 -6.14 8.85
N ASP A 535 33.83 -4.94 8.62
CA ASP A 535 34.27 -4.03 9.68
C ASP A 535 33.31 -2.85 9.89
N LYS A 536 33.53 -2.06 10.94
CA LYS A 536 32.71 -0.90 11.27
C LYS A 536 32.87 0.27 10.29
N THR A 537 33.73 0.18 9.27
CA THR A 537 33.73 1.20 8.20
C THR A 537 32.51 1.07 7.30
N SER A 538 31.90 -0.11 7.26
CA SER A 538 30.65 -0.36 6.54
C SER A 538 29.39 -0.15 7.39
N SER A 539 29.53 0.51 8.54
CA SER A 539 28.38 0.92 9.34
C SER A 539 27.53 1.90 8.55
N ILE A 540 26.23 1.67 8.54
CA ILE A 540 25.28 2.60 7.95
C ILE A 540 25.09 3.77 8.92
N GLY A 541 25.42 4.97 8.46
CA GLY A 541 25.19 6.21 9.19
C GLY A 541 23.71 6.59 9.20
N SER A 542 23.27 7.29 10.24
CA SER A 542 21.94 7.91 10.26
C SER A 542 22.06 9.39 9.90
N SER A 543 21.56 9.77 8.74
CA SER A 543 21.36 11.17 8.36
C SER A 543 19.88 11.44 8.16
N SER A 544 19.42 12.57 8.67
CA SER A 544 18.06 13.04 8.51
C SER A 544 18.09 14.22 7.53
N PRO A 545 17.32 14.17 6.43
CA PRO A 545 17.25 15.29 5.50
C PRO A 545 16.81 16.59 6.21
N GLU A 546 17.35 17.72 5.76
CA GLU A 546 16.88 19.03 6.22
C GLU A 546 15.41 19.25 5.82
N GLU A 547 14.73 20.17 6.51
CA GLU A 547 13.39 20.60 6.09
C GLU A 547 13.48 21.37 4.77
N VAL A 548 12.55 21.11 3.84
CA VAL A 548 12.48 21.86 2.59
C VAL A 548 12.27 23.35 2.90
N LYS A 549 13.21 24.18 2.44
CA LYS A 549 13.15 25.63 2.65
C LYS A 549 11.94 26.22 1.95
N ASP A 550 11.30 27.19 2.60
CA ASP A 550 10.15 27.92 2.07
C ASP A 550 9.00 26.99 1.60
N TYR A 551 8.81 25.84 2.26
CA TYR A 551 7.82 24.82 1.89
C TYR A 551 6.41 25.36 1.66
N SER A 552 5.97 26.34 2.46
CA SER A 552 4.66 27.00 2.31
C SER A 552 4.59 27.86 1.04
N ALA A 553 5.69 28.55 0.68
CA ALA A 553 5.74 29.38 -0.52
C ALA A 553 5.74 28.53 -1.80
N ILE A 554 6.38 27.36 -1.79
CA ILE A 554 6.37 26.41 -2.92
C ILE A 554 4.93 26.03 -3.28
N VAL A 555 4.14 25.62 -2.27
CA VAL A 555 2.74 25.25 -2.47
C VAL A 555 1.92 26.44 -2.97
N GLU A 556 2.08 27.62 -2.37
CA GLU A 556 1.32 28.80 -2.79
C GLU A 556 1.67 29.29 -4.19
N GLN A 557 2.93 29.13 -4.61
CA GLN A 557 3.36 29.41 -5.97
C GLN A 557 2.66 28.48 -6.95
N ASN A 558 2.68 27.15 -6.71
CA ASN A 558 1.99 26.18 -7.57
C ASN A 558 0.47 26.40 -7.61
N LEU A 559 -0.14 26.86 -6.52
CA LEU A 559 -1.55 27.24 -6.48
C LEU A 559 -1.88 28.48 -7.33
N GLN A 560 -0.92 29.26 -7.82
CA GLN A 560 -1.22 30.35 -8.77
C GLN A 560 -1.36 29.86 -10.21
N HIS A 561 -0.79 28.70 -10.57
CA HIS A 561 -0.71 28.23 -11.95
C HIS A 561 -2.06 27.87 -12.58
N PHE A 562 -3.01 27.37 -11.79
CA PHE A 562 -4.31 26.98 -12.33
C PHE A 562 -5.24 28.16 -12.59
N LYS A 563 -5.03 29.33 -11.93
CA LYS A 563 -5.96 30.46 -12.03
C LYS A 563 -6.07 31.04 -13.45
N PRO A 564 -4.97 31.32 -14.17
CA PRO A 564 -5.05 31.84 -15.54
C PRO A 564 -5.79 30.90 -16.50
N VAL A 565 -5.69 29.59 -16.28
CA VAL A 565 -6.39 28.59 -17.11
C VAL A 565 -7.91 28.72 -16.96
N PHE A 566 -8.40 28.88 -15.73
CA PHE A 566 -9.82 29.12 -15.48
C PHE A 566 -10.29 30.48 -16.03
N GLN A 567 -9.48 31.54 -15.89
CA GLN A 567 -9.78 32.86 -16.45
C GLN A 567 -9.89 32.84 -17.99
N GLU A 568 -9.00 32.11 -18.66
CA GLU A 568 -9.03 31.98 -20.11
C GLU A 568 -10.26 31.17 -20.57
N MET A 569 -10.64 30.10 -19.87
CA MET A 569 -11.88 29.37 -20.17
C MET A 569 -13.12 30.23 -19.99
N GLU A 570 -13.18 31.05 -18.94
CA GLU A 570 -14.27 32.00 -18.75
C GLU A 570 -14.37 32.96 -19.94
N LYS A 571 -13.24 33.54 -20.35
CA LYS A 571 -13.15 34.45 -21.49
C LYS A 571 -13.62 33.79 -22.79
N GLN A 572 -13.22 32.54 -23.04
CA GLN A 572 -13.64 31.78 -24.22
C GLN A 572 -15.15 31.52 -24.22
N ILE A 573 -15.71 31.10 -23.09
CA ILE A 573 -17.16 30.87 -22.96
C ILE A 573 -17.93 32.17 -23.18
N LEU A 574 -17.52 33.28 -22.54
CA LEU A 574 -18.13 34.59 -22.71
C LEU A 574 -18.05 35.07 -24.18
N SER A 575 -16.95 34.77 -24.88
CA SER A 575 -16.79 35.12 -26.29
C SER A 575 -17.76 34.37 -27.21
N HIS A 576 -17.99 33.07 -26.98
CA HIS A 576 -18.96 32.27 -27.74
C HIS A 576 -20.41 32.69 -27.45
N VAL A 577 -20.68 33.09 -26.21
CA VAL A 577 -22.00 33.50 -25.75
C VAL A 577 -22.39 34.89 -26.28
N LYS A 578 -21.44 35.82 -26.42
CA LYS A 578 -21.66 37.10 -27.12
C LYS A 578 -22.03 36.92 -28.61
N ASN A 579 -21.71 35.78 -29.20
CA ASN A 579 -21.97 35.47 -30.61
C ASN A 579 -23.27 34.66 -30.86
N THR A 580 -24.04 34.26 -29.83
CA THR A 580 -25.28 33.48 -30.01
C THR A 580 -26.47 33.96 -29.17
N ALA A 581 -27.69 33.87 -29.72
CA ALA A 581 -28.95 34.24 -29.04
C ALA A 581 -29.36 33.30 -27.87
N SER A 582 -28.51 32.34 -27.49
CA SER A 582 -28.71 31.34 -26.42
C SER A 582 -28.19 31.80 -25.04
N PHE A 583 -27.92 33.09 -24.87
CA PHE A 583 -27.20 33.69 -23.74
C PHE A 583 -27.76 33.34 -22.34
N ARG A 584 -29.09 33.27 -22.17
CA ARG A 584 -29.75 33.06 -20.86
C ARG A 584 -29.43 31.69 -20.24
N LYS A 585 -29.45 30.62 -21.05
CA LYS A 585 -29.26 29.23 -20.61
C LYS A 585 -27.81 28.92 -20.25
N THR A 586 -26.86 29.68 -20.81
CA THR A 586 -25.43 29.55 -20.54
C THR A 586 -25.01 30.39 -19.33
N ALA A 587 -25.56 31.60 -19.17
CA ALA A 587 -25.37 32.39 -17.95
C ALA A 587 -25.91 31.65 -16.70
N GLU A 588 -27.05 30.95 -16.83
CA GLU A 588 -27.58 30.07 -15.78
C GLU A 588 -26.67 28.85 -15.49
N ARG A 589 -25.88 28.35 -16.45
CA ARG A 589 -24.91 27.26 -16.22
C ARG A 589 -23.64 27.74 -15.51
N LEU A 590 -23.18 28.94 -15.86
CA LEU A 590 -22.00 29.58 -15.26
C LEU A 590 -22.23 30.02 -13.80
N LEU A 591 -23.47 30.36 -13.44
CA LEU A 591 -23.84 30.97 -12.16
C LEU A 591 -24.65 30.04 -11.23
N ARG A 592 -24.60 28.71 -11.43
CA ARG A 592 -25.37 27.81 -10.58
C ARG A 592 -24.90 27.92 -9.11
N PHE A 593 -25.83 28.38 -8.27
CA PHE A 593 -25.77 28.48 -6.79
C PHE A 593 -25.25 29.77 -6.15
N SER A 594 -25.45 30.93 -6.78
CA SER A 594 -25.68 32.16 -5.99
C SER A 594 -27.17 32.22 -5.55
N ASP A 595 -27.47 32.86 -4.41
CA ASP A 595 -28.85 33.13 -3.96
C ASP A 595 -29.72 33.51 -5.16
N LYS A 596 -30.88 32.86 -5.35
CA LYS A 596 -31.70 33.03 -6.57
C LYS A 596 -31.92 34.51 -6.94
N ARG A 597 -32.04 35.37 -5.94
CA ARG A 597 -32.16 36.83 -6.08
C ARG A 597 -30.93 37.51 -6.68
N ASN A 598 -29.73 37.18 -6.19
CA ASN A 598 -28.48 37.78 -6.66
C ASN A 598 -28.09 37.27 -8.06
N THR A 599 -28.45 36.00 -8.37
CA THR A 599 -28.22 35.40 -9.68
C THR A 599 -29.10 36.03 -10.74
N GLU A 600 -30.37 36.30 -10.43
CA GLU A 600 -31.27 37.03 -11.33
C GLU A 600 -30.83 38.48 -11.57
N GLU A 601 -30.45 39.22 -10.52
CA GLU A 601 -29.93 40.59 -10.65
C GLU A 601 -28.62 40.67 -11.44
N ALA A 602 -27.68 39.74 -11.22
CA ALA A 602 -26.42 39.67 -11.95
C ALA A 602 -26.66 39.35 -13.45
N ILE A 603 -27.57 38.42 -13.73
CA ILE A 603 -28.00 38.09 -15.09
C ILE A 603 -28.65 39.33 -15.75
N GLU A 604 -29.59 40.02 -15.09
CA GLU A 604 -30.22 41.24 -15.61
C GLU A 604 -29.21 42.37 -15.88
N LYS A 605 -28.21 42.55 -15.00
CA LYS A 605 -27.13 43.52 -15.22
C LYS A 605 -26.32 43.21 -16.48
N ILE A 606 -26.00 41.93 -16.72
CA ILE A 606 -25.30 41.51 -17.95
C ILE A 606 -26.19 41.69 -19.19
N PHE A 607 -27.51 41.44 -19.06
CA PHE A 607 -28.49 41.66 -20.14
C PHE A 607 -28.62 43.13 -20.54
N SER A 608 -28.65 44.06 -19.56
CA SER A 608 -28.77 45.50 -19.82
C SER A 608 -27.55 46.09 -20.56
N VAL A 609 -26.35 45.61 -20.24
CA VAL A 609 -25.11 46.01 -20.94
C VAL A 609 -25.09 45.49 -22.39
N SER A 610 -25.58 44.27 -22.65
CA SER A 610 -25.62 43.72 -24.02
C SER A 610 -26.68 44.38 -24.91
N GLN A 611 -27.82 44.78 -24.34
CA GLN A 611 -28.86 45.51 -25.08
C GLN A 611 -28.44 46.94 -25.42
N GLN A 612 -27.72 47.63 -24.52
CA GLN A 612 -27.18 48.97 -24.80
C GLN A 612 -26.13 48.96 -25.93
N GLN A 613 -25.30 47.91 -26.04
CA GLN A 613 -24.35 47.78 -27.16
C GLN A 613 -25.04 47.53 -28.51
N LYS A 614 -26.22 46.90 -28.56
CA LYS A 614 -26.97 46.70 -29.82
C LYS A 614 -27.71 47.95 -30.30
N GLN A 615 -28.04 48.91 -29.43
CA GLN A 615 -28.78 50.12 -29.82
C GLN A 615 -27.91 51.28 -30.34
N GLN A 616 -26.58 51.26 -30.15
CA GLN A 616 -25.68 52.32 -30.67
C GLN A 616 -25.36 52.20 -32.17
N GLY A 617 -25.90 51.20 -32.89
CA GLY A 617 -25.60 50.96 -34.31
C GLY A 617 -26.39 51.79 -35.34
N LYS A 618 -27.37 52.63 -34.94
CA LYS A 618 -28.19 53.39 -35.91
C LYS A 618 -28.70 54.74 -35.38
N THR A 619 -27.86 55.79 -35.41
CA THR A 619 -28.34 57.16 -35.72
C THR A 619 -27.18 58.12 -36.02
N LYS A 620 -27.36 58.96 -37.06
CA LYS A 620 -26.41 59.95 -37.59
C LYS A 620 -26.66 61.34 -36.97
N LYS A 621 -25.57 62.12 -36.84
CA LYS A 621 -25.40 63.61 -36.83
C LYS A 621 -25.31 64.40 -35.49
N ILE A 622 -24.13 65.04 -35.35
CA ILE A 622 -23.83 66.45 -34.98
C ILE A 622 -23.97 66.93 -33.50
N ARG A 623 -22.87 67.57 -33.05
CA ARG A 623 -22.66 68.64 -32.05
C ARG A 623 -22.17 68.29 -30.62
N LYS A 624 -21.04 68.96 -30.29
CA LYS A 624 -20.31 69.15 -29.03
C LYS A 624 -21.16 69.07 -27.74
N ALA A 625 -20.71 68.24 -26.80
CA ALA A 625 -20.51 68.59 -25.39
C ALA A 625 -19.64 67.55 -24.68
N THR A 626 -18.61 68.05 -24.01
CA THR A 626 -17.68 67.38 -23.09
C THR A 626 -18.42 66.64 -21.97
N ARG A 627 -18.25 65.32 -21.86
CA ARG A 627 -18.34 64.58 -20.59
C ARG A 627 -17.63 63.22 -20.70
N ASN A 628 -16.49 63.14 -20.00
CA ASN A 628 -15.66 61.99 -19.69
C ASN A 628 -16.18 60.59 -20.07
N ASP A 629 -15.36 59.90 -20.88
CA ASP A 629 -15.32 58.45 -21.04
C ASP A 629 -15.36 57.73 -19.69
N LYS A 630 -16.52 57.17 -19.32
CA LYS A 630 -16.64 56.28 -18.15
C LYS A 630 -17.71 55.20 -18.31
N PHE A 631 -17.92 54.64 -19.50
CA PHE A 631 -18.78 53.46 -19.70
C PHE A 631 -18.33 52.83 -21.04
N ILE A 632 -17.73 51.65 -21.14
CA ILE A 632 -18.23 50.30 -20.82
C ILE A 632 -17.02 49.33 -20.75
N ASN A 633 -16.72 48.78 -19.57
CA ASN A 633 -15.91 47.56 -19.39
C ASN A 633 -16.53 46.62 -18.33
N ALA A 634 -17.76 46.87 -17.91
CA ALA A 634 -18.42 46.15 -16.82
C ALA A 634 -19.11 44.87 -17.32
N VAL A 635 -18.32 43.88 -17.70
CA VAL A 635 -18.70 42.49 -17.39
C VAL A 635 -18.31 42.31 -15.91
N PRO A 636 -19.19 41.83 -15.02
CA PRO A 636 -18.80 41.54 -13.65
C PRO A 636 -17.57 40.62 -13.68
N ASP A 637 -16.53 40.95 -12.89
CA ASP A 637 -15.37 40.07 -12.69
C ASP A 637 -15.85 38.82 -11.95
N LEU A 638 -16.38 37.86 -12.72
CA LEU A 638 -16.99 36.63 -12.23
C LEU A 638 -15.94 35.81 -11.49
N PHE A 639 -14.68 35.86 -11.94
CA PHE A 639 -13.58 35.20 -11.28
C PHE A 639 -13.31 35.76 -9.87
N ALA A 640 -13.30 37.08 -9.71
CA ALA A 640 -13.22 37.69 -8.37
C ALA A 640 -14.39 37.27 -7.47
N GLN A 641 -15.60 37.09 -8.03
CA GLN A 641 -16.74 36.56 -7.27
C GLN A 641 -16.56 35.09 -6.90
N ILE A 642 -16.01 34.26 -7.80
CA ILE A 642 -15.68 32.86 -7.53
C ILE A 642 -14.67 32.78 -6.38
N GLU A 643 -13.62 33.62 -6.36
CA GLU A 643 -12.63 33.63 -5.27
C GLU A 643 -13.24 34.05 -3.92
N VAL A 644 -14.13 35.05 -3.90
CA VAL A 644 -14.84 35.45 -2.67
C VAL A 644 -15.76 34.32 -2.18
N ASN A 645 -16.50 33.69 -3.10
CA ASN A 645 -17.39 32.58 -2.79
C ASN A 645 -16.61 31.35 -2.30
N GLU A 646 -15.38 31.12 -2.80
CA GLU A 646 -14.52 30.04 -2.34
C GLU A 646 -14.24 30.13 -0.84
N LYS A 647 -13.82 31.31 -0.36
CA LYS A 647 -13.54 31.53 1.06
C LYS A 647 -14.76 31.24 1.93
N GLN A 648 -15.92 31.74 1.53
CA GLN A 648 -17.17 31.51 2.27
C GLN A 648 -17.62 30.05 2.24
N THR A 649 -17.54 29.40 1.07
CA THR A 649 -17.93 28.00 0.88
C THR A 649 -17.02 27.07 1.66
N ARG A 650 -15.71 27.32 1.62
CA ARG A 650 -14.71 26.59 2.41
C ARG A 650 -14.95 26.75 3.91
N GLN A 651 -15.22 27.96 4.41
CA GLN A 651 -15.54 28.17 5.81
C GLN A 651 -16.80 27.41 6.24
N LYS A 652 -17.85 27.40 5.41
CA LYS A 652 -19.06 26.62 5.67
C LYS A 652 -18.79 25.12 5.69
N ALA A 653 -18.03 24.59 4.72
CA ALA A 653 -17.63 23.19 4.68
C ALA A 653 -16.81 22.78 5.91
N MET A 654 -15.86 23.63 6.32
CA MET A 654 -15.05 23.41 7.53
C MET A 654 -15.90 23.48 8.82
N ALA A 655 -16.84 24.41 8.91
CA ALA A 655 -17.76 24.50 10.06
C ALA A 655 -18.68 23.27 10.14
N LEU A 656 -19.22 22.82 9.00
CA LEU A 656 -20.03 21.61 8.93
C LEU A 656 -19.21 20.38 9.35
N ALA A 657 -17.99 20.25 8.83
CA ALA A 657 -17.06 19.18 9.18
C ALA A 657 -16.70 19.15 10.68
N GLN A 658 -16.68 20.31 11.35
CA GLN A 658 -16.46 20.40 12.81
C GLN A 658 -17.72 20.07 13.63
N SER A 659 -18.91 20.30 13.07
CA SER A 659 -20.19 20.04 13.74
C SER A 659 -20.67 18.58 13.65
N GLU A 660 -20.20 17.83 12.65
CA GLU A 660 -20.51 16.42 12.47
C GLU A 660 -19.46 15.54 13.17
N LEU A 661 -19.89 14.47 13.86
CA LEU A 661 -18.99 13.52 14.53
C LEU A 661 -18.00 12.90 13.53
N PRO A 662 -16.75 12.59 13.95
CA PRO A 662 -15.83 11.82 13.12
C PRO A 662 -16.48 10.48 12.77
N VAL A 663 -16.53 10.14 11.48
CA VAL A 663 -17.06 8.85 11.04
C VAL A 663 -16.01 7.79 11.29
N ASN A 664 -16.45 6.62 11.78
CA ASN A 664 -15.59 5.48 12.07
C ASN A 664 -14.83 5.02 10.81
N GLU A 665 -13.50 5.13 10.82
CA GLU A 665 -12.60 4.68 9.73
C GLU A 665 -12.69 3.15 9.49
N GLU A 666 -13.24 2.39 10.45
CA GLU A 666 -13.40 0.94 10.34
C GLU A 666 -14.56 0.50 9.44
N GLU A 667 -15.67 1.25 9.41
CA GLU A 667 -16.88 0.92 8.64
C GLU A 667 -16.69 1.07 7.13
N GLU A 668 -15.94 2.08 6.67
CA GLU A 668 -15.80 2.43 5.24
C GLU A 668 -14.97 1.39 4.44
N MET A 669 -14.18 0.54 5.11
CA MET A 669 -13.31 -0.44 4.42
C MET A 669 -14.02 -1.75 4.09
N LYS A 670 -15.22 -2.00 4.65
CA LYS A 670 -16.04 -3.15 4.22
C LYS A 670 -16.38 -3.05 2.74
N ASP A 671 -16.61 -1.84 2.23
CA ASP A 671 -17.03 -1.59 0.84
C ASP A 671 -15.88 -1.69 -0.18
N LEU A 672 -14.61 -1.60 0.24
CA LEU A 672 -13.46 -1.68 -0.67
C LEU A 672 -12.92 -3.12 -0.83
N LEU A 673 -13.22 -4.00 0.14
CA LEU A 673 -12.86 -5.42 0.13
C LEU A 673 -13.81 -6.27 -0.74
N ASP A 674 -14.97 -5.74 -1.12
CA ASP A 674 -15.91 -6.40 -2.05
C ASP A 674 -15.35 -6.57 -3.48
N PHE A 675 -14.16 -6.04 -3.78
CA PHE A 675 -13.49 -6.21 -5.07
C PHE A 675 -12.48 -7.37 -5.12
N VAL A 676 -12.23 -8.08 -4.01
CA VAL A 676 -11.37 -9.26 -3.98
C VAL A 676 -12.23 -10.52 -3.97
N ASP A 677 -12.52 -11.05 -5.16
CA ASP A 677 -13.17 -12.35 -5.31
C ASP A 677 -12.33 -13.44 -4.61
N LYS A 678 -12.97 -14.21 -3.73
CA LYS A 678 -12.36 -15.38 -3.08
C LYS A 678 -12.03 -16.45 -4.13
N PRO A 679 -10.80 -16.98 -4.21
CA PRO A 679 -10.52 -18.14 -5.06
C PRO A 679 -11.18 -19.39 -4.47
N GLN A 680 -12.24 -19.88 -5.12
CA GLN A 680 -12.80 -21.21 -4.83
C GLN A 680 -11.89 -22.28 -5.44
N VAL A 681 -10.98 -22.84 -4.67
CA VAL A 681 -10.28 -24.08 -5.08
C VAL A 681 -11.09 -25.28 -4.58
N LYS A 682 -11.65 -26.04 -5.52
CA LYS A 682 -12.27 -27.34 -5.25
C LYS A 682 -11.22 -28.31 -4.70
N GLN A 683 -11.33 -28.66 -3.41
CA GLN A 683 -10.57 -29.77 -2.84
C GLN A 683 -11.00 -31.08 -3.51
N LYS A 684 -10.07 -31.75 -4.19
CA LYS A 684 -10.19 -33.18 -4.48
C LYS A 684 -9.74 -33.94 -3.23
N SER A 685 -10.67 -34.64 -2.60
CA SER A 685 -10.43 -35.52 -1.46
C SER A 685 -9.67 -36.77 -1.91
N VAL A 686 -8.53 -37.03 -1.26
CA VAL A 686 -7.85 -38.33 -1.26
C VAL A 686 -8.16 -39.01 0.07
N SER A 687 -8.61 -40.25 -0.01
CA SER A 687 -9.09 -41.08 1.09
C SER A 687 -7.94 -41.62 1.95
N VAL A 688 -8.02 -41.43 3.27
CA VAL A 688 -7.30 -42.25 4.26
C VAL A 688 -8.30 -42.71 5.32
N SER A 689 -8.22 -43.99 5.67
CA SER A 689 -9.26 -44.74 6.37
C SER A 689 -8.96 -44.94 7.87
N LYS A 690 -10.03 -44.93 8.67
CA LYS A 690 -10.28 -45.65 9.97
C LYS A 690 -9.48 -45.19 11.20
N HIS A 691 -9.98 -45.13 12.43
CA HIS A 691 -11.26 -45.48 13.09
C HIS A 691 -11.29 -44.81 14.49
N VAL A 692 -12.50 -44.51 15.02
CA VAL A 692 -13.04 -44.88 16.35
C VAL A 692 -14.16 -43.88 16.73
N SER A 693 -15.39 -44.40 16.88
CA SER A 693 -16.53 -43.77 17.57
C SER A 693 -16.79 -44.51 18.89
N PRO A 694 -17.63 -43.96 19.80
CA PRO A 694 -19.02 -44.42 19.81
C PRO A 694 -20.11 -43.34 20.08
N HIS A 695 -21.14 -43.43 19.25
CA HIS A 695 -22.58 -43.19 19.46
C HIS A 695 -23.15 -41.86 20.01
N MET A 696 -23.88 -41.14 19.14
CA MET A 696 -25.32 -40.88 19.33
C MET A 696 -26.06 -40.76 17.98
N LEU A 697 -27.14 -41.55 17.88
CA LEU A 697 -28.32 -41.57 16.99
C LEU A 697 -28.39 -40.59 15.79
N THR A 698 -28.34 -41.17 14.58
CA THR A 698 -28.71 -40.56 13.30
C THR A 698 -30.17 -40.87 12.95
N THR A 699 -31.01 -39.84 12.81
CA THR A 699 -32.21 -39.86 11.97
C THR A 699 -31.85 -39.28 10.59
N PHE A 700 -31.94 -40.11 9.55
CA PHE A 700 -31.79 -39.71 8.17
C PHE A 700 -33.01 -38.91 7.71
N HIS A 701 -32.84 -37.62 7.43
CA HIS A 701 -33.70 -36.88 6.51
C HIS A 701 -32.86 -36.36 5.34
N SER A 702 -33.34 -36.65 4.14
CA SER A 702 -32.82 -36.22 2.84
C SER A 702 -32.62 -34.71 2.79
N GLY A 703 -31.36 -34.27 2.69
CA GLY A 703 -31.00 -32.87 2.50
C GLY A 703 -31.27 -32.42 1.07
N THR A 704 -32.41 -31.76 0.86
CA THR A 704 -32.56 -30.75 -0.19
C THR A 704 -31.73 -29.53 0.18
N SER A 705 -31.09 -28.93 -0.82
CA SER A 705 -30.16 -27.81 -0.64
C SER A 705 -30.84 -26.62 0.05
N ILE A 706 -30.13 -25.97 0.98
CA ILE A 706 -30.61 -24.77 1.69
C ILE A 706 -30.79 -23.57 0.73
N SER A 707 -30.19 -23.60 -0.49
CA SER A 707 -30.32 -22.50 -1.46
C SER A 707 -31.69 -22.45 -2.11
N ASP A 708 -32.34 -23.58 -2.37
CA ASP A 708 -33.63 -23.61 -3.09
C ASP A 708 -34.75 -23.01 -2.22
N SER A 709 -34.61 -23.13 -0.89
CA SER A 709 -35.50 -22.53 0.11
C SER A 709 -35.41 -21.01 0.13
N TYR A 710 -34.20 -20.45 0.05
CA TYR A 710 -33.96 -19.01 0.06
C TYR A 710 -34.46 -18.33 -1.23
N THR A 711 -34.22 -18.96 -2.38
CA THR A 711 -34.66 -18.43 -3.67
C THR A 711 -36.18 -18.37 -3.77
N ARG A 712 -36.88 -19.40 -3.28
CA ARG A 712 -38.36 -19.42 -3.20
C ARG A 712 -38.89 -18.36 -2.26
N LEU A 713 -38.30 -18.19 -1.08
CA LEU A 713 -38.69 -17.17 -0.11
C LEU A 713 -38.49 -15.75 -0.67
N PHE A 714 -37.36 -15.52 -1.35
CA PHE A 714 -37.03 -14.27 -2.02
C PHE A 714 -38.04 -13.93 -3.13
N LEU A 715 -38.43 -14.91 -3.96
CA LEU A 715 -39.43 -14.70 -5.00
C LEU A 715 -40.81 -14.36 -4.42
N ILE A 716 -41.25 -15.10 -3.38
CA ILE A 716 -42.54 -14.86 -2.72
C ILE A 716 -42.58 -13.45 -2.12
N LEU A 717 -41.52 -13.02 -1.45
CA LEU A 717 -41.40 -11.67 -0.88
C LEU A 717 -41.46 -10.58 -1.95
N ASN A 718 -40.73 -10.74 -3.06
CA ASN A 718 -40.75 -9.75 -4.14
C ASN A 718 -42.11 -9.67 -4.85
N ILE A 719 -42.77 -10.81 -5.09
CA ILE A 719 -44.13 -10.85 -5.65
C ILE A 719 -45.13 -10.15 -4.69
N SER A 720 -44.98 -10.39 -3.39
CA SER A 720 -45.85 -9.79 -2.37
C SER A 720 -45.66 -8.28 -2.29
N ILE A 721 -44.41 -7.80 -2.31
CA ILE A 721 -44.07 -6.38 -2.34
C ILE A 721 -44.59 -5.72 -3.62
N PHE A 722 -44.45 -6.37 -4.77
CA PHE A 722 -44.99 -5.88 -6.04
C PHE A 722 -46.51 -5.72 -5.98
N MET A 723 -47.24 -6.71 -5.48
CA MET A 723 -48.70 -6.62 -5.33
C MET A 723 -49.13 -5.50 -4.38
N VAL A 724 -48.40 -5.29 -3.28
CA VAL A 724 -48.67 -4.19 -2.33
C VAL A 724 -48.42 -2.83 -3.00
N LEU A 725 -47.32 -2.68 -3.72
CA LEU A 725 -47.01 -1.45 -4.46
C LEU A 725 -48.01 -1.18 -5.58
N LEU A 726 -48.50 -2.22 -6.26
CA LEU A 726 -49.53 -2.15 -7.28
C LEU A 726 -50.87 -1.68 -6.70
N VAL A 727 -51.29 -2.24 -5.56
CA VAL A 727 -52.51 -1.81 -4.84
C VAL A 727 -52.37 -0.36 -4.35
N LEU A 728 -51.20 0.03 -3.83
CA LEU A 728 -50.91 1.40 -3.40
C LEU A 728 -50.90 2.41 -4.55
N GLN A 729 -50.42 2.02 -5.74
CA GLN A 729 -50.48 2.87 -6.92
C GLN A 729 -51.92 2.96 -7.47
N LEU A 730 -52.64 1.84 -7.61
CA LEU A 730 -54.02 1.84 -8.11
C LEU A 730 -54.97 2.63 -7.20
N SER A 731 -54.79 2.55 -5.88
CA SER A 731 -55.56 3.33 -4.91
C SER A 731 -55.24 4.84 -4.95
N ARG A 732 -53.99 5.22 -5.27
CA ARG A 732 -53.61 6.63 -5.47
C ARG A 732 -54.08 7.22 -6.80
N PHE A 733 -54.41 6.40 -7.81
CA PHE A 733 -54.83 6.84 -9.16
C PHE A 733 -56.36 6.93 -9.38
N LEU A 734 -57.18 6.81 -8.33
CA LEU A 734 -58.65 6.97 -8.37
C LEU A 734 -59.14 8.42 -8.64
N LYS A 735 -58.25 9.40 -8.87
CA LYS A 735 -58.62 10.78 -9.28
C LYS A 735 -58.10 11.10 -10.69
N PRO A 736 -58.92 11.74 -11.54
CA PRO A 736 -58.70 11.72 -12.98
C PRO A 736 -57.53 12.62 -13.39
N LYS A 737 -56.46 12.00 -13.90
CA LYS A 737 -55.45 12.64 -14.77
C LYS A 737 -55.34 11.85 -16.08
N GLY A 738 -55.01 12.57 -17.16
CA GLY A 738 -55.36 12.27 -18.56
C GLY A 738 -55.03 10.87 -19.11
N MET A 739 -55.78 10.47 -20.15
CA MET A 739 -55.76 9.13 -20.74
C MET A 739 -54.37 8.61 -21.17
N GLN A 740 -53.45 9.47 -21.60
CA GLN A 740 -52.10 9.03 -22.01
C GLN A 740 -51.26 8.52 -20.84
N GLN A 741 -51.35 9.14 -19.67
CA GLN A 741 -50.62 8.69 -18.48
C GLN A 741 -51.14 7.34 -17.98
N LYS A 742 -52.45 7.10 -18.07
CA LYS A 742 -53.05 5.80 -17.76
C LYS A 742 -52.53 4.71 -18.71
N ARG A 743 -52.48 4.98 -20.03
CA ARG A 743 -51.97 4.03 -21.03
C ARG A 743 -50.50 3.70 -20.81
N CYS A 744 -49.67 4.69 -20.48
CA CYS A 744 -48.24 4.47 -20.21
C CYS A 744 -48.04 3.63 -18.92
N LEU A 745 -48.82 3.92 -17.87
CA LEU A 745 -48.81 3.12 -16.63
C LEU A 745 -49.24 1.67 -16.88
N TYR A 746 -50.36 1.45 -17.60
CA TYR A 746 -50.80 0.09 -17.92
C TYR A 746 -49.80 -0.66 -18.80
N ALA A 747 -49.11 0.01 -19.71
CA ALA A 747 -48.05 -0.60 -20.51
C ALA A 747 -46.87 -1.07 -19.65
N ILE A 748 -46.40 -0.24 -18.72
CA ILE A 748 -45.30 -0.58 -17.79
C ILE A 748 -45.73 -1.75 -16.89
N LEU A 749 -46.94 -1.70 -16.32
CA LEU A 749 -47.47 -2.76 -15.46
C LEU A 749 -47.63 -4.10 -16.19
N THR A 750 -48.01 -4.06 -17.47
CA THR A 750 -48.12 -5.28 -18.29
C THR A 750 -46.73 -5.86 -18.57
N LEU A 751 -45.73 -5.01 -18.82
CA LEU A 751 -44.35 -5.42 -19.07
C LEU A 751 -43.71 -6.06 -17.84
N ASP A 752 -43.89 -5.45 -16.67
CA ASP A 752 -43.40 -5.99 -15.40
C ASP A 752 -44.10 -7.30 -15.04
N PHE A 753 -45.41 -7.41 -15.26
CA PHE A 753 -46.15 -8.67 -15.06
C PHE A 753 -45.65 -9.78 -15.98
N CYS A 754 -45.38 -9.47 -17.25
CA CYS A 754 -44.79 -10.43 -18.19
C CYS A 754 -43.40 -10.91 -17.73
N ILE A 755 -42.54 -10.01 -17.25
CA ILE A 755 -41.20 -10.36 -16.72
C ILE A 755 -41.32 -11.27 -15.50
N LEU A 756 -42.22 -10.96 -14.57
CA LEU A 756 -42.49 -11.79 -13.38
C LEU A 756 -43.03 -13.17 -13.74
N MET A 757 -43.95 -13.27 -14.70
CA MET A 757 -44.44 -14.55 -15.19
C MET A 757 -43.34 -15.36 -15.88
N TRP A 758 -42.45 -14.72 -16.63
CA TRP A 758 -41.32 -15.39 -17.29
C TRP A 758 -40.31 -15.94 -16.28
N LEU A 759 -39.99 -15.16 -15.24
CA LEU A 759 -39.13 -15.61 -14.14
C LEU A 759 -39.77 -16.78 -13.36
N TYR A 760 -41.08 -16.73 -13.13
CA TYR A 760 -41.81 -17.83 -12.49
C TYR A 760 -41.83 -19.10 -13.35
N LEU A 761 -42.10 -18.98 -14.66
CA LEU A 761 -42.11 -20.12 -15.59
C LEU A 761 -40.72 -20.76 -15.72
N SER A 762 -39.67 -19.92 -15.76
CA SER A 762 -38.28 -20.38 -15.81
C SER A 762 -37.90 -21.19 -14.56
N CYS A 763 -38.35 -20.78 -13.37
CA CYS A 763 -38.09 -21.51 -12.14
C CYS A 763 -38.97 -22.78 -11.98
N TYR A 764 -40.06 -22.92 -12.74
CA TYR A 764 -40.90 -24.13 -12.72
C TYR A 764 -40.32 -25.27 -13.58
N GLN A 765 -39.60 -24.95 -14.66
CA GLN A 765 -39.09 -25.95 -15.61
C GLN A 765 -37.68 -26.47 -15.29
N SER A 766 -36.79 -25.63 -14.78
CA SER A 766 -35.54 -26.07 -14.17
C SER A 766 -35.76 -26.06 -12.66
N GLN A 767 -35.55 -27.19 -11.96
CA GLN A 767 -35.41 -27.17 -10.50
C GLN A 767 -34.45 -26.02 -10.15
N CYS A 768 -35.00 -24.95 -9.57
CA CYS A 768 -34.23 -23.78 -9.13
C CYS A 768 -33.08 -24.26 -8.21
#